data_AF-A0A0S2CFC5-F1
#
_entry.id   AF-A0A0S2CFC5-F1
#
_cell.length_a   1.000
_cell.length_b   1.000
_cell.length_c   1.000
_cell.angle_alpha   90.00
_cell.angle_beta   90.00
_cell.angle_gamma   90.00
#
_symmetry.space_group_name_H-M   'P 1'
#
loop_
_entity.id
_entity.type
_entity.pdbx_description
1 polymer ?
#
loop_
_entity_poly.entity_id
_entity_poly.type
_entity_poly.pdbx_seq_one_letter_code
_entity_poly.pdbx_strand_id
1 'polypeptide(L)'
;MKNITYWKQNDLINIDYDIYKDNADFIVLDLKDDVLLECIVIFNCLNIDGLNLYYKIKNDWILLDKNIFSIKESKIELTYTENIKARFLKFNYLENIKISVYRRKYKGLALANRFDGFGARMFAIINAMYIADKTDFKFGFIWKENSLNANFIDLDKEEQIFSADFLLEYSYTNNNIVKKSNFNNYTPSNIQLKNIKQAINEDYGFDVTVWNELYNSMVDIDKQEFIINAKKFWKNIRFSKRYTDIICYSNEIKNDIGDFIVFHMRGGEVVNDAYIRQFNICSLFMYIFPIELILNYVKDTDTKVILFCNDNAFFELCRKNLNKNENIIFLNDLYRKDFSKAECDFFSLNLMSKASVIYGSHSQFKNFACLISENNIIKKNIVDLFSYEEQYIIIKNNIENIFTNNLYKASSYGYLYLLSCWLNYDNNLKMQYLEKAYELDSDNLSYKIKYIDLLMCENKIKEAENELNEIFKEQRDKYVNLLLSCFYNQEFFNEFENYKINASHLYVNISHVASKIYFYQKDIKNAILCCTYILKNSLDEEDYEYFLMLIDNICSKDFNYELLNSLNCQNNKLKFQTEYGTAKQRIQNHLSYKLGKALIANSKSLWGYIRMPYVLSYIKDKHQFEQKAYEEKIKQNPNSALPPLETYPDYNEALKEKECFTYKLGEEFIKASKNWYTGGFIKLWFKIRELKKNI
;
A
#
# COMPACT_ATOMS: atom_id res chain seq x y z
N MET A 1 -31.26 21.21 9.37
CA MET A 1 -31.05 21.20 10.84
C MET A 1 -30.31 19.92 11.19
N LYS A 2 -29.12 19.98 11.79
CA LYS A 2 -28.40 18.77 12.21
C LYS A 2 -29.07 18.20 13.46
N ASN A 3 -29.68 17.02 13.36
CA ASN A 3 -30.21 16.29 14.52
C ASN A 3 -29.08 16.07 15.55
N ILE A 4 -29.40 16.15 16.83
CA ILE A 4 -28.45 15.88 17.93
C ILE A 4 -28.52 14.40 18.29
N THR A 5 -29.73 13.83 18.34
CA THR A 5 -29.95 12.39 18.44
C THR A 5 -29.41 11.64 17.23
N TYR A 6 -28.97 10.40 17.47
CA TYR A 6 -28.75 9.42 16.41
C TYR A 6 -30.05 9.18 15.62
N TRP A 7 -31.19 9.19 16.30
CA TRP A 7 -32.53 8.95 15.74
C TRP A 7 -33.12 10.16 15.02
N LYS A 8 -34.03 9.91 14.07
CA LYS A 8 -34.90 10.95 13.50
C LYS A 8 -36.04 11.24 14.48
N GLN A 9 -36.58 12.46 14.44
CA GLN A 9 -37.73 12.83 15.27
C GLN A 9 -38.94 11.90 15.06
N ASN A 10 -39.21 11.48 13.82
CA ASN A 10 -40.30 10.55 13.51
C ASN A 10 -40.06 9.12 14.03
N ASP A 11 -38.87 8.80 14.53
CA ASP A 11 -38.54 7.51 15.14
C ASP A 11 -38.52 7.57 16.68
N LEU A 12 -38.87 8.74 17.24
CA LEU A 12 -39.03 8.95 18.66
C LEU A 12 -40.52 9.01 19.02
N ILE A 13 -40.84 8.55 20.22
CA ILE A 13 -42.16 8.69 20.84
C ILE A 13 -42.01 9.74 21.93
N ASN A 14 -42.74 10.85 21.83
CA ASN A 14 -42.84 11.82 22.91
C ASN A 14 -43.68 11.22 24.05
N ILE A 15 -43.20 11.34 25.27
CA ILE A 15 -43.82 10.79 26.46
C ILE A 15 -44.61 11.88 27.15
N ASP A 16 -45.90 11.61 27.36
CA ASP A 16 -46.74 12.49 28.16
C ASP A 16 -46.38 12.35 29.64
N TYR A 17 -46.44 13.45 30.36
CA TYR A 17 -46.13 13.48 31.78
C TYR A 17 -46.99 14.50 32.51
N ASP A 18 -47.18 14.28 33.80
CA ASP A 18 -47.84 15.23 34.70
C ASP A 18 -46.76 15.95 35.53
N ILE A 19 -46.99 17.22 35.85
CA ILE A 19 -46.01 18.07 36.57
C ILE A 19 -46.49 18.28 38.01
N TYR A 20 -45.60 18.02 38.96
CA TYR A 20 -45.80 18.27 40.38
C TYR A 20 -44.69 19.20 40.90
N LYS A 21 -45.03 20.09 41.84
CA LYS A 21 -44.03 20.85 42.60
C LYS A 21 -43.60 20.01 43.79
N ASP A 22 -42.30 19.72 43.88
CA ASP A 22 -41.71 18.99 45.02
C ASP A 22 -41.43 19.97 46.17
N ASN A 23 -40.80 21.11 45.86
CA ASN A 23 -40.54 22.24 46.76
C ASN A 23 -40.38 23.54 45.93
N ALA A 24 -40.09 24.69 46.56
CA ALA A 24 -39.92 25.98 45.87
C ALA A 24 -38.91 25.93 44.70
N ASP A 25 -37.90 25.06 44.82
CA ASP A 25 -36.77 25.01 43.89
C ASP A 25 -36.84 23.84 42.89
N PHE A 26 -37.82 22.94 42.95
CA PHE A 26 -37.84 21.71 42.13
C PHE A 26 -39.22 21.36 41.56
N ILE A 27 -39.22 20.91 40.31
CA ILE A 27 -40.36 20.28 39.62
C ILE A 27 -40.09 18.79 39.41
N VAL A 28 -41.14 17.98 39.54
CA VAL A 28 -41.12 16.56 39.26
C VAL A 28 -42.05 16.27 38.10
N LEU A 29 -41.55 15.56 37.09
CA LEU A 29 -42.32 15.00 35.99
C LEU A 29 -42.64 13.54 36.33
N ASP A 30 -43.92 13.18 36.43
CA ASP A 30 -44.38 11.79 36.45
C ASP A 30 -44.69 11.36 35.02
N LEU A 31 -43.87 10.47 34.48
CA LEU A 31 -44.02 9.91 33.12
C LEU A 31 -45.16 8.88 33.03
N LYS A 32 -45.97 8.72 34.10
CA LYS A 32 -47.13 7.82 34.26
C LYS A 32 -46.76 6.34 34.37
N ASP A 33 -45.72 5.91 33.67
CA ASP A 33 -45.13 4.57 33.71
C ASP A 33 -43.61 4.61 33.73
N ASP A 34 -42.97 3.47 34.01
CA ASP A 34 -41.52 3.35 33.86
C ASP A 34 -41.10 3.37 32.38
N VAL A 35 -40.35 4.38 31.98
CA VAL A 35 -39.91 4.60 30.60
C VAL A 35 -38.40 4.42 30.47
N LEU A 36 -37.99 3.71 29.42
CA LEU A 36 -36.59 3.72 28.96
C LEU A 36 -36.34 5.02 28.19
N LEU A 37 -35.42 5.83 28.70
CA LEU A 37 -35.16 7.18 28.19
C LEU A 37 -34.16 7.13 27.04
N GLU A 38 -34.59 7.56 25.84
CA GLU A 38 -33.68 7.76 24.72
C GLU A 38 -33.03 9.14 24.82
N CYS A 39 -33.84 10.19 24.92
CA CYS A 39 -33.35 11.55 25.15
C CYS A 39 -34.35 12.46 25.85
N ILE A 40 -33.85 13.54 26.42
CA ILE A 40 -34.64 14.65 26.99
C ILE A 40 -34.22 15.92 26.25
N VAL A 41 -35.20 16.69 25.78
CA VAL A 41 -34.97 17.97 25.10
C VAL A 41 -35.59 19.08 25.93
N ILE A 42 -34.77 20.05 26.32
CA ILE A 42 -35.15 21.23 27.07
C ILE A 42 -35.08 22.42 26.12
N PHE A 43 -36.21 23.11 25.97
CA PHE A 43 -36.36 24.29 25.11
C PHE A 43 -36.29 25.57 25.95
N ASN A 44 -35.89 26.66 25.30
CA ASN A 44 -35.70 27.99 25.88
C ASN A 44 -34.61 28.03 26.96
N CYS A 45 -33.59 27.20 26.82
CA CYS A 45 -32.47 27.13 27.76
C CYS A 45 -31.15 27.28 26.99
N LEU A 46 -30.33 28.26 27.38
CA LEU A 46 -29.07 28.62 26.71
C LEU A 46 -27.83 28.21 27.50
N ASN A 47 -27.97 27.95 28.81
CA ASN A 47 -26.89 27.51 29.67
C ASN A 47 -27.36 26.36 30.55
N ILE A 48 -26.49 25.37 30.73
CA ILE A 48 -26.68 24.23 31.61
C ILE A 48 -26.18 24.50 33.04
N ASP A 49 -25.39 25.56 33.24
CA ASP A 49 -24.86 25.90 34.56
C ASP A 49 -26.01 26.15 35.53
N GLY A 50 -26.05 25.31 36.58
CA GLY A 50 -27.12 25.32 37.56
C GLY A 50 -28.29 24.37 37.27
N LEU A 51 -28.42 23.79 36.06
CA LEU A 51 -29.43 22.75 35.79
C LEU A 51 -28.99 21.42 36.41
N ASN A 52 -29.75 20.91 37.38
CA ASN A 52 -29.59 19.60 38.00
C ASN A 52 -30.83 18.76 37.68
N LEU A 53 -30.60 17.65 36.98
CA LEU A 53 -31.62 16.70 36.62
C LEU A 53 -31.38 15.39 37.36
N TYR A 54 -32.42 14.88 38.00
CA TYR A 54 -32.41 13.63 38.74
C TYR A 54 -33.46 12.69 38.19
N TYR A 55 -33.22 11.39 38.32
CA TYR A 55 -34.21 10.37 38.10
C TYR A 55 -34.36 9.51 39.36
N LYS A 56 -35.55 8.95 39.57
CA LYS A 56 -35.84 8.15 40.75
C LYS A 56 -35.59 6.67 40.47
N ILE A 57 -34.71 6.04 41.24
CA ILE A 57 -34.60 4.57 41.32
C ILE A 57 -35.02 4.15 42.72
N LYS A 58 -36.05 3.28 42.81
CA LYS A 58 -36.62 2.85 44.10
C LYS A 58 -37.01 4.09 44.93
N ASN A 59 -36.27 4.38 46.00
CA ASN A 59 -36.53 5.51 46.90
C ASN A 59 -35.49 6.63 46.78
N ASP A 60 -34.45 6.48 45.96
CA ASP A 60 -33.34 7.41 45.88
C ASP A 60 -33.39 8.26 44.61
N TRP A 61 -33.01 9.53 44.75
CA TRP A 61 -32.82 10.45 43.62
C TRP A 61 -31.37 10.41 43.16
N ILE A 62 -31.15 9.98 41.92
CA ILE A 62 -29.82 9.88 41.32
C ILE A 62 -29.65 11.03 40.33
N LEU A 63 -28.56 11.79 40.45
CA LEU A 63 -28.22 12.86 39.52
C LEU A 63 -27.86 12.25 38.16
N LEU A 64 -28.46 12.77 37.08
CA LEU A 64 -28.06 12.43 35.72
C LEU A 64 -26.72 13.09 35.41
N ASP A 65 -25.79 12.28 34.89
CA ASP A 65 -24.47 12.74 34.44
C ASP A 65 -24.66 13.90 33.45
N LYS A 66 -23.88 14.97 33.60
CA LYS A 66 -23.86 16.19 32.77
C LYS A 66 -22.95 16.10 31.54
N ASN A 67 -22.27 14.98 31.32
CA ASN A 67 -21.31 14.81 30.21
C ASN A 67 -21.93 14.46 28.84
N ILE A 68 -23.24 14.20 28.77
CA ILE A 68 -23.93 13.69 27.56
C ILE A 68 -24.84 14.74 26.87
N PHE A 69 -24.44 16.02 26.88
CA PHE A 69 -25.29 17.16 26.50
C PHE A 69 -24.76 17.80 25.25
N SER A 70 -25.67 18.27 24.39
CA SER A 70 -25.29 19.23 23.36
C SER A 70 -26.22 20.44 23.39
N ILE A 71 -25.61 21.62 23.23
CA ILE A 71 -26.30 22.90 23.21
C ILE A 71 -26.40 23.34 21.75
N LYS A 72 -27.62 23.61 21.28
CA LYS A 72 -27.85 24.21 19.95
C LYS A 72 -28.92 25.28 20.04
N GLU A 73 -28.57 26.49 19.62
CA GLU A 73 -29.46 27.65 19.66
C GLU A 73 -30.07 27.81 21.06
N SER A 74 -31.39 27.67 21.20
CA SER A 74 -32.17 27.78 22.44
C SER A 74 -32.59 26.44 23.05
N LYS A 75 -31.92 25.33 22.69
CA LYS A 75 -32.26 23.98 23.14
C LYS A 75 -31.05 23.26 23.72
N ILE A 76 -31.30 22.51 24.79
CA ILE A 76 -30.35 21.57 25.39
C ILE A 76 -30.92 20.17 25.22
N GLU A 77 -30.14 19.27 24.65
CA GLU A 77 -30.55 17.87 24.47
C GLU A 77 -29.62 16.93 25.22
N LEU A 78 -30.23 15.99 25.94
CA LEU A 78 -29.62 15.03 26.83
C LEU A 78 -29.87 13.64 26.27
N THR A 79 -28.82 12.95 25.82
CA THR A 79 -28.95 11.61 25.21
C THR A 79 -28.60 10.53 26.23
N TYR A 80 -29.45 9.51 26.37
CA TYR A 80 -29.28 8.44 27.38
C TYR A 80 -29.35 7.03 26.80
N THR A 81 -29.76 6.88 25.54
CA THR A 81 -29.66 5.64 24.73
C THR A 81 -30.32 4.42 25.37
N GLU A 82 -31.43 4.66 26.09
CA GLU A 82 -32.20 3.69 26.86
C GLU A 82 -31.42 3.01 28.00
N ASN A 83 -30.28 3.55 28.42
CA ASN A 83 -29.54 3.06 29.60
C ASN A 83 -30.24 3.38 30.93
N ILE A 84 -31.26 4.24 30.90
CA ILE A 84 -31.96 4.74 32.08
C ILE A 84 -33.44 4.40 31.97
N LYS A 85 -33.94 3.64 32.96
CA LYS A 85 -35.37 3.38 33.15
C LYS A 85 -35.88 4.20 34.33
N ALA A 86 -36.83 5.09 34.08
CA ALA A 86 -37.39 5.95 35.13
C ALA A 86 -38.87 6.25 34.88
N ARG A 87 -39.64 6.31 35.97
CA ARG A 87 -40.98 6.92 35.98
C ARG A 87 -40.98 8.38 36.40
N PHE A 88 -40.10 8.76 37.33
CA PHE A 88 -40.05 10.11 37.87
C PHE A 88 -38.73 10.79 37.51
N LEU A 89 -38.84 12.00 36.95
CA LEU A 89 -37.72 12.89 36.67
C LEU A 89 -37.88 14.15 37.52
N LYS A 90 -36.79 14.68 38.07
CA LYS A 90 -36.80 15.88 38.91
C LYS A 90 -35.79 16.89 38.39
N PHE A 91 -36.23 18.13 38.26
CA PHE A 91 -35.43 19.24 37.73
C PHE A 91 -35.49 20.40 38.70
N ASN A 92 -34.40 21.12 38.89
CA ASN A 92 -34.50 22.42 39.55
C ASN A 92 -35.33 23.38 38.66
N TYR A 93 -36.18 24.17 39.31
CA TYR A 93 -37.11 25.07 38.66
C TYR A 93 -36.34 26.15 37.87
N LEU A 94 -36.69 26.30 36.59
CA LEU A 94 -36.26 27.39 35.73
C LEU A 94 -37.53 28.01 35.13
N GLU A 95 -37.63 29.33 35.10
CA GLU A 95 -38.78 30.00 34.48
C GLU A 95 -38.77 29.80 32.96
N ASN A 96 -39.95 29.55 32.37
CA ASN A 96 -40.20 29.51 30.93
C ASN A 96 -39.52 28.40 30.11
N ILE A 97 -39.09 27.31 30.74
CA ILE A 97 -38.59 26.12 30.02
C ILE A 97 -39.73 25.17 29.61
N LYS A 98 -39.62 24.60 28.40
CA LYS A 98 -40.46 23.49 27.95
C LYS A 98 -39.60 22.23 27.89
N ILE A 99 -40.10 21.12 28.40
CA ILE A 99 -39.39 19.83 28.42
C ILE A 99 -40.10 18.88 27.45
N SER A 100 -39.36 18.02 26.79
CA SER A 100 -39.89 16.89 26.04
C SER A 100 -39.04 15.68 26.33
N VAL A 101 -39.69 14.57 26.66
CA VAL A 101 -39.04 13.32 27.05
C VAL A 101 -39.35 12.29 25.97
N TYR A 102 -38.32 11.63 25.46
CA TYR A 102 -38.46 10.72 24.34
C TYR A 102 -37.95 9.32 24.68
N ARG A 103 -38.65 8.32 24.13
CA ARG A 103 -38.12 6.95 23.93
C ARG A 103 -38.05 6.66 22.44
N ARG A 104 -37.21 5.70 22.04
CA ARG A 104 -37.17 5.25 20.64
C ARG A 104 -38.35 4.32 20.31
N LYS A 105 -38.78 4.33 19.04
CA LYS A 105 -39.84 3.44 18.51
C LYS A 105 -39.35 2.01 18.29
N TYR A 106 -38.06 1.83 18.04
CA TYR A 106 -37.43 0.58 17.64
C TYR A 106 -36.36 0.19 18.64
N LYS A 107 -36.00 -1.10 18.74
CA LYS A 107 -34.98 -1.55 19.70
C LYS A 107 -33.54 -1.17 19.30
N GLY A 108 -33.34 -0.73 18.07
CA GLY A 108 -32.05 -0.32 17.53
C GLY A 108 -32.15 0.00 16.04
N LEU A 109 -31.11 0.62 15.48
CA LEU A 109 -30.93 0.77 14.05
C LEU A 109 -30.07 -0.37 13.51
N ALA A 110 -30.47 -0.98 12.41
CA ALA A 110 -29.57 -1.71 11.52
C ALA A 110 -29.08 -0.70 10.48
N LEU A 111 -27.88 -0.15 10.69
CA LEU A 111 -27.41 1.02 9.96
C LEU A 111 -26.36 0.65 8.92
N ALA A 112 -26.67 0.80 7.63
CA ALA A 112 -25.67 0.68 6.58
C ALA A 112 -24.73 1.91 6.58
N ASN A 113 -23.47 1.70 6.98
CA ASN A 113 -22.52 2.76 7.28
C ASN A 113 -21.17 2.57 6.56
N ARG A 114 -21.19 2.22 5.26
CA ARG A 114 -19.99 2.07 4.41
C ARG A 114 -19.75 3.29 3.54
N PHE A 115 -18.48 3.59 3.23
CA PHE A 115 -18.08 4.75 2.43
C PHE A 115 -17.31 4.40 1.14
N ASP A 116 -17.39 3.15 0.67
CA ASP A 116 -16.69 2.67 -0.54
C ASP A 116 -17.48 3.00 -1.84
N GLY A 117 -17.16 2.30 -2.95
CA GLY A 117 -17.94 2.37 -4.19
C GLY A 117 -19.34 1.74 -4.08
N PHE A 118 -20.16 2.01 -5.09
CA PHE A 118 -21.60 1.71 -5.12
C PHE A 118 -21.95 0.26 -4.70
N GLY A 119 -21.31 -0.75 -5.31
CA GLY A 119 -21.64 -2.16 -5.04
C GLY A 119 -21.46 -2.58 -3.57
N ALA A 120 -20.39 -2.12 -2.91
CA ALA A 120 -20.15 -2.44 -1.50
C ALA A 120 -21.12 -1.71 -0.56
N ARG A 121 -21.50 -0.47 -0.89
CA ARG A 121 -22.56 0.26 -0.14
C ARG A 121 -23.91 -0.43 -0.27
N MET A 122 -24.24 -0.93 -1.46
CA MET A 122 -25.49 -1.65 -1.68
C MET A 122 -25.53 -2.99 -0.96
N PHE A 123 -24.41 -3.71 -0.83
CA PHE A 123 -24.33 -4.88 0.05
C PHE A 123 -24.68 -4.52 1.49
N ALA A 124 -24.09 -3.46 2.05
CA ALA A 124 -24.39 -3.01 3.40
C ALA A 124 -25.88 -2.63 3.57
N ILE A 125 -26.47 -1.94 2.58
CA ILE A 125 -27.91 -1.61 2.57
C ILE A 125 -28.77 -2.87 2.59
N ILE A 126 -28.54 -3.83 1.70
CA ILE A 126 -29.32 -5.07 1.63
C ILE A 126 -29.16 -5.90 2.91
N ASN A 127 -27.96 -5.99 3.45
CA ASN A 127 -27.68 -6.67 4.71
C ASN A 127 -28.42 -6.00 5.89
N ALA A 128 -28.43 -4.67 5.93
CA ALA A 128 -29.13 -3.91 6.98
C ALA A 128 -30.66 -4.04 6.87
N MET A 129 -31.21 -4.04 5.65
CA MET A 129 -32.62 -4.33 5.40
C MET A 129 -32.99 -5.75 5.86
N TYR A 130 -32.12 -6.75 5.60
CA TYR A 130 -32.34 -8.11 6.07
C TYR A 130 -32.36 -8.20 7.60
N ILE A 131 -31.40 -7.57 8.28
CA ILE A 131 -31.37 -7.54 9.74
C ILE A 131 -32.64 -6.88 10.29
N ALA A 132 -33.08 -5.75 9.72
CA ALA A 132 -34.29 -5.07 10.15
C ALA A 132 -35.56 -5.93 9.92
N ASP A 133 -35.64 -6.68 8.81
CA ASP A 133 -36.76 -7.60 8.54
C ASP A 133 -36.84 -8.75 9.54
N LYS A 134 -35.70 -9.21 10.07
CA LYS A 134 -35.61 -10.34 11.01
C LYS A 134 -35.64 -9.95 12.48
N THR A 135 -35.68 -8.66 12.80
CA THR A 135 -35.53 -8.18 14.17
C THR A 135 -36.48 -7.02 14.46
N ASP A 136 -36.47 -6.52 15.71
CA ASP A 136 -37.21 -5.32 16.09
C ASP A 136 -36.43 -4.01 15.75
N PHE A 137 -35.40 -4.11 14.89
CA PHE A 137 -34.56 -2.97 14.52
C PHE A 137 -35.14 -2.27 13.29
N LYS A 138 -34.89 -0.97 13.20
CA LYS A 138 -35.22 -0.20 12.01
C LYS A 138 -34.04 -0.17 11.05
N PHE A 139 -34.30 -0.38 9.77
CA PHE A 139 -33.32 -0.13 8.72
C PHE A 139 -33.01 1.37 8.61
N GLY A 140 -31.73 1.70 8.47
CA GLY A 140 -31.28 3.02 8.07
C GLY A 140 -30.00 2.94 7.25
N PHE A 141 -29.65 4.03 6.57
CA PHE A 141 -28.36 4.13 5.88
C PHE A 141 -27.75 5.53 5.99
N ILE A 142 -26.44 5.59 5.76
CA ILE A 142 -25.68 6.84 5.62
C ILE A 142 -25.02 6.87 4.25
N TRP A 143 -25.09 8.01 3.58
CA TRP A 143 -24.51 8.23 2.26
C TRP A 143 -23.60 9.46 2.26
N LYS A 144 -22.51 9.42 3.04
CA LYS A 144 -21.49 10.48 3.01
C LYS A 144 -20.39 10.13 2.00
N GLU A 145 -19.77 11.16 1.42
CA GLU A 145 -18.57 11.02 0.61
C GLU A 145 -17.34 10.74 1.50
N ASN A 146 -16.38 10.00 0.95
CA ASN A 146 -15.07 9.81 1.56
C ASN A 146 -14.07 10.77 0.89
N SER A 147 -13.60 11.78 1.62
CA SER A 147 -12.69 12.81 1.09
C SER A 147 -11.35 12.24 0.63
N LEU A 148 -10.96 11.04 1.08
CA LEU A 148 -9.70 10.39 0.73
C LEU A 148 -9.74 9.62 -0.60
N ASN A 149 -10.93 9.24 -1.09
CA ASN A 149 -11.10 8.40 -2.30
C ASN A 149 -11.82 9.13 -3.45
N ALA A 150 -11.98 10.45 -3.37
CA ALA A 150 -12.74 11.24 -4.35
C ALA A 150 -12.22 11.13 -5.79
N ASN A 151 -10.95 10.74 -5.99
CA ASN A 151 -10.35 10.59 -7.31
C ASN A 151 -10.61 9.21 -7.97
N PHE A 152 -11.14 8.22 -7.23
CA PHE A 152 -11.28 6.84 -7.72
C PHE A 152 -12.71 6.30 -7.66
N ILE A 153 -13.64 7.04 -7.04
CA ILE A 153 -15.01 6.59 -6.80
C ILE A 153 -15.97 7.71 -7.19
N ASP A 154 -16.61 7.56 -8.34
CA ASP A 154 -17.67 8.47 -8.79
C ASP A 154 -19.01 8.05 -8.17
N LEU A 155 -19.50 8.86 -7.24
CA LEU A 155 -20.78 8.63 -6.56
C LEU A 155 -21.64 9.88 -6.62
N ASP A 156 -22.88 9.72 -7.08
CA ASP A 156 -23.89 10.75 -6.96
C ASP A 156 -24.36 10.91 -5.51
N LYS A 157 -24.92 12.08 -5.19
CA LYS A 157 -25.50 12.37 -3.89
C LYS A 157 -26.76 11.54 -3.66
N GLU A 158 -27.12 11.31 -2.39
CA GLU A 158 -28.29 10.48 -2.06
C GLU A 158 -29.60 11.01 -2.63
N GLU A 159 -29.74 12.35 -2.74
CA GLU A 159 -30.90 13.02 -3.33
C GLU A 159 -31.04 12.81 -4.83
N GLN A 160 -29.95 12.44 -5.51
CA GLN A 160 -29.96 12.10 -6.94
C GLN A 160 -30.33 10.62 -7.14
N ILE A 161 -29.91 9.74 -6.23
CA ILE A 161 -30.07 8.29 -6.34
C ILE A 161 -31.45 7.84 -5.85
N PHE A 162 -31.89 8.33 -4.69
CA PHE A 162 -33.08 7.85 -4.00
C PHE A 162 -34.24 8.86 -4.11
N SER A 163 -35.46 8.35 -4.02
CA SER A 163 -36.67 9.17 -3.93
C SER A 163 -36.74 9.93 -2.59
N ALA A 164 -37.43 11.08 -2.59
CA ALA A 164 -37.54 11.92 -1.40
C ALA A 164 -38.22 11.21 -0.22
N ASP A 165 -39.22 10.37 -0.49
CA ASP A 165 -39.91 9.58 0.54
C ASP A 165 -39.01 8.47 1.10
N PHE A 166 -38.17 7.83 0.29
CA PHE A 166 -37.17 6.88 0.78
C PHE A 166 -36.14 7.53 1.70
N LEU A 167 -35.66 8.72 1.34
CA LEU A 167 -34.71 9.49 2.16
C LEU A 167 -35.34 9.92 3.49
N LEU A 168 -36.56 10.46 3.44
CA LEU A 168 -37.34 10.82 4.61
C LEU A 168 -37.47 9.64 5.58
N GLU A 169 -37.74 8.45 5.06
CA GLU A 169 -37.95 7.25 5.86
C GLU A 169 -36.64 6.65 6.40
N TYR A 170 -35.62 6.50 5.55
CA TYR A 170 -34.45 5.63 5.84
C TYR A 170 -33.08 6.32 5.85
N SER A 171 -32.89 7.51 5.27
CA SER A 171 -31.57 8.18 5.29
C SER A 171 -31.28 8.85 6.65
N TYR A 172 -30.19 8.45 7.30
CA TYR A 172 -29.65 9.08 8.51
C TYR A 172 -28.38 9.90 8.23
N THR A 173 -28.10 10.22 6.97
CA THR A 173 -26.87 10.91 6.53
C THR A 173 -26.60 12.21 7.28
N ASN A 174 -27.65 12.97 7.61
CA ASN A 174 -27.55 14.25 8.30
C ASN A 174 -27.68 14.16 9.83
N ASN A 175 -27.76 12.95 10.39
CA ASN A 175 -27.80 12.71 11.83
C ASN A 175 -26.38 12.68 12.43
N ASN A 176 -26.30 12.81 13.76
CA ASN A 176 -25.04 12.87 14.51
C ASN A 176 -24.37 11.49 14.67
N ILE A 177 -24.20 10.78 13.56
CA ILE A 177 -23.58 9.46 13.53
C ILE A 177 -22.17 9.59 12.94
N VAL A 178 -21.20 9.02 13.67
CA VAL A 178 -19.78 9.03 13.32
C VAL A 178 -19.53 8.11 12.12
N LYS A 179 -18.65 8.54 11.21
CA LYS A 179 -18.21 7.71 10.09
C LYS A 179 -17.33 6.57 10.60
N LYS A 180 -17.63 5.33 10.21
CA LYS A 180 -16.72 4.19 10.41
C LYS A 180 -15.72 4.06 9.27
N SER A 181 -14.55 3.47 9.54
CA SER A 181 -13.54 3.24 8.50
C SER A 181 -14.00 2.12 7.55
N ASN A 182 -13.62 2.22 6.27
CA ASN A 182 -13.91 1.21 5.25
C ASN A 182 -13.26 -0.16 5.55
N PHE A 183 -12.25 -0.18 6.41
CA PHE A 183 -11.42 -1.34 6.75
C PHE A 183 -11.93 -2.11 7.98
N ASN A 184 -12.82 -1.52 8.77
CA ASN A 184 -13.37 -2.20 9.94
C ASN A 184 -14.65 -2.94 9.53
N ASN A 185 -14.51 -4.22 9.18
CA ASN A 185 -15.65 -5.13 9.03
C ASN A 185 -16.19 -5.45 10.44
N TYR A 186 -17.17 -4.67 10.90
CA TYR A 186 -17.70 -4.74 12.26
C TYR A 186 -18.82 -5.77 12.46
N THR A 187 -18.93 -6.77 11.57
CA THR A 187 -19.50 -8.06 12.00
C THR A 187 -18.35 -8.94 12.48
N PRO A 188 -18.12 -9.05 13.80
CA PRO A 188 -17.37 -10.15 14.36
C PRO A 188 -17.80 -11.47 13.69
N SER A 189 -16.82 -12.21 13.19
CA SER A 189 -17.05 -13.59 12.81
C SER A 189 -17.70 -14.31 13.98
N ASN A 190 -18.74 -15.11 13.71
CA ASN A 190 -19.49 -15.90 14.69
C ASN A 190 -20.62 -15.18 15.48
N ILE A 191 -21.08 -14.00 15.07
CA ILE A 191 -22.37 -13.49 15.58
C ILE A 191 -23.51 -14.30 14.95
N GLN A 192 -24.41 -14.77 15.80
CA GLN A 192 -25.71 -15.30 15.37
C GLN A 192 -26.71 -14.16 15.34
N LEU A 193 -27.50 -14.04 14.27
CA LEU A 193 -28.53 -13.02 14.10
C LEU A 193 -29.51 -13.00 15.27
N LYS A 194 -29.86 -14.17 15.83
CA LYS A 194 -30.71 -14.25 17.03
C LYS A 194 -30.11 -13.54 18.27
N ASN A 195 -28.79 -13.41 18.31
CA ASN A 195 -28.04 -12.75 19.38
C ASN A 195 -27.60 -11.33 19.03
N ILE A 196 -28.08 -10.74 17.92
CA ILE A 196 -27.63 -9.43 17.45
C ILE A 196 -27.81 -8.31 18.48
N LYS A 197 -28.78 -8.44 19.39
CA LYS A 197 -28.98 -7.50 20.52
C LYS A 197 -27.80 -7.47 21.50
N GLN A 198 -27.08 -8.59 21.64
CA GLN A 198 -25.86 -8.68 22.45
C GLN A 198 -24.63 -8.17 21.69
N ALA A 199 -24.77 -7.97 20.38
CA ALA A 199 -23.72 -7.47 19.48
C ALA A 199 -23.92 -6.00 19.09
N ILE A 200 -24.84 -5.28 19.76
CA ILE A 200 -24.98 -3.83 19.65
C ILE A 200 -23.61 -3.22 19.94
N ASN A 201 -23.02 -2.60 18.93
CA ASN A 201 -21.69 -2.02 18.98
C ASN A 201 -21.74 -0.50 19.18
N GLU A 202 -22.93 0.10 19.03
CA GLU A 202 -23.15 1.53 19.14
C GLU A 202 -24.42 1.82 19.93
N ASP A 203 -24.45 3.00 20.57
CA ASP A 203 -25.58 3.52 21.34
C ASP A 203 -26.94 3.46 20.61
N TYR A 204 -26.93 3.59 19.29
CA TYR A 204 -28.13 3.60 18.45
C TYR A 204 -28.49 2.24 17.85
N GLY A 205 -27.63 1.23 17.96
CA GLY A 205 -27.87 -0.10 17.40
C GLY A 205 -26.62 -0.75 16.81
N PHE A 206 -26.78 -1.27 15.59
CA PHE A 206 -25.82 -2.14 14.93
C PHE A 206 -25.35 -1.54 13.60
N ASP A 207 -24.06 -1.20 13.53
CA ASP A 207 -23.40 -0.77 12.29
C ASP A 207 -23.20 -1.97 11.34
N VAL A 208 -23.85 -1.93 10.19
CA VAL A 208 -23.75 -2.93 9.13
C VAL A 208 -22.72 -2.47 8.10
N THR A 209 -21.49 -2.96 8.26
CA THR A 209 -20.38 -2.68 7.33
C THR A 209 -20.02 -3.90 6.48
N VAL A 210 -20.82 -4.94 6.39
CA VAL A 210 -20.45 -6.13 5.60
C VAL A 210 -20.57 -5.84 4.09
N TRP A 211 -19.51 -6.13 3.33
CA TRP A 211 -19.40 -5.86 1.88
C TRP A 211 -19.66 -7.09 0.99
N ASN A 212 -20.17 -8.18 1.56
CA ASN A 212 -20.60 -9.40 0.87
C ASN A 212 -21.91 -9.91 1.48
N GLU A 213 -22.40 -11.09 1.07
CA GLU A 213 -23.64 -11.66 1.58
C GLU A 213 -23.54 -11.99 3.09
N LEU A 214 -24.56 -11.59 3.88
CA LEU A 214 -24.52 -11.67 5.34
C LEU A 214 -24.33 -13.08 5.90
N TYR A 215 -24.82 -14.11 5.19
CA TYR A 215 -24.65 -15.52 5.58
C TYR A 215 -23.19 -15.98 5.58
N ASN A 216 -22.26 -15.24 4.95
CA ASN A 216 -20.83 -15.53 5.04
C ASN A 216 -20.24 -15.15 6.41
N SER A 217 -20.91 -14.28 7.17
CA SER A 217 -20.47 -13.79 8.47
C SER A 217 -21.35 -14.26 9.64
N MET A 218 -22.63 -14.55 9.40
CA MET A 218 -23.59 -15.03 10.39
C MET A 218 -24.09 -16.44 10.06
N VAL A 219 -23.77 -17.39 10.93
CA VAL A 219 -23.94 -18.84 10.68
C VAL A 219 -25.39 -19.34 10.75
N ASP A 220 -26.30 -18.58 11.36
CA ASP A 220 -27.72 -18.92 11.52
C ASP A 220 -28.63 -18.31 10.45
N ILE A 221 -28.04 -17.72 9.39
CA ILE A 221 -28.78 -17.20 8.23
C ILE A 221 -28.86 -18.28 7.15
N ASP A 222 -30.08 -18.64 6.75
CA ASP A 222 -30.28 -19.51 5.60
C ASP A 222 -29.94 -18.79 4.29
N LYS A 223 -29.13 -19.45 3.46
CA LYS A 223 -28.61 -18.88 2.21
C LYS A 223 -29.73 -18.61 1.20
N GLN A 224 -30.67 -19.53 1.03
CA GLN A 224 -31.73 -19.35 0.02
C GLN A 224 -32.71 -18.27 0.45
N GLU A 225 -33.11 -18.28 1.72
CA GLU A 225 -33.95 -17.25 2.32
C GLU A 225 -33.31 -15.86 2.18
N PHE A 226 -32.01 -15.73 2.48
CA PHE A 226 -31.29 -14.47 2.31
C PHE A 226 -31.33 -13.99 0.86
N ILE A 227 -31.04 -14.87 -0.10
CA ILE A 227 -31.04 -14.52 -1.53
C ILE A 227 -32.43 -14.07 -1.99
N ILE A 228 -33.50 -14.77 -1.60
CA ILE A 228 -34.89 -14.39 -1.95
C ILE A 228 -35.22 -13.00 -1.39
N ASN A 229 -34.90 -12.76 -0.11
CA ASN A 229 -35.16 -11.47 0.53
C ASN A 229 -34.30 -10.35 -0.05
N ALA A 230 -33.03 -10.61 -0.38
CA ALA A 230 -32.15 -9.62 -1.02
C ALA A 230 -32.73 -9.10 -2.34
N LYS A 231 -33.26 -10.00 -3.19
CA LYS A 231 -33.95 -9.61 -4.44
C LYS A 231 -35.20 -8.78 -4.18
N LYS A 232 -36.00 -9.17 -3.17
CA LYS A 232 -37.19 -8.41 -2.74
C LYS A 232 -36.81 -7.01 -2.24
N PHE A 233 -35.79 -6.91 -1.41
CA PHE A 233 -35.32 -5.63 -0.87
C PHE A 233 -34.81 -4.72 -1.97
N TRP A 234 -33.99 -5.22 -2.90
CA TRP A 234 -33.52 -4.45 -4.06
C TRP A 234 -34.68 -3.84 -4.86
N LYS A 235 -35.71 -4.63 -5.16
CA LYS A 235 -36.92 -4.16 -5.87
C LYS A 235 -37.71 -3.11 -5.09
N ASN A 236 -37.66 -3.17 -3.76
CA ASN A 236 -38.40 -2.26 -2.88
C ASN A 236 -37.64 -0.96 -2.57
N ILE A 237 -36.37 -0.85 -2.97
CA ILE A 237 -35.64 0.43 -2.88
C ILE A 237 -36.31 1.41 -3.84
N ARG A 238 -36.81 2.51 -3.30
CA ARG A 238 -37.48 3.55 -4.09
C ARG A 238 -36.43 4.52 -4.62
N PHE A 239 -35.89 4.20 -5.79
CA PHE A 239 -34.96 5.07 -6.51
C PHE A 239 -35.65 6.36 -6.98
N SER A 240 -34.84 7.38 -7.27
CA SER A 240 -35.32 8.60 -7.93
C SER A 240 -35.84 8.27 -9.32
N LYS A 241 -36.67 9.16 -9.90
CA LYS A 241 -37.15 8.97 -11.28
C LYS A 241 -36.02 8.73 -12.27
N ARG A 242 -34.92 9.48 -12.15
CA ARG A 242 -33.74 9.36 -13.01
C ARG A 242 -33.11 7.97 -12.93
N TYR A 243 -32.94 7.43 -11.73
CA TYR A 243 -32.37 6.08 -11.55
C TYR A 243 -33.36 4.98 -11.93
N THR A 244 -34.67 5.18 -11.73
CA THR A 244 -35.70 4.28 -12.27
C THR A 244 -35.66 4.23 -13.80
N ASP A 245 -35.51 5.38 -14.47
CA ASP A 245 -35.40 5.46 -15.93
C ASP A 245 -34.17 4.67 -16.43
N ILE A 246 -33.05 4.68 -15.69
CA ILE A 246 -31.85 3.87 -16.00
C ILE A 246 -32.13 2.37 -15.85
N ILE A 247 -32.87 1.95 -14.82
CA ILE A 247 -33.30 0.55 -14.67
C ILE A 247 -34.16 0.14 -15.87
N CYS A 248 -35.15 0.95 -16.24
CA CYS A 248 -36.00 0.72 -17.41
C CYS A 248 -35.17 0.60 -18.70
N TYR A 249 -34.24 1.51 -18.94
CA TYR A 249 -33.35 1.44 -20.09
C TYR A 249 -32.50 0.16 -20.11
N SER A 250 -32.01 -0.30 -18.96
CA SER A 250 -31.30 -1.59 -18.90
C SER A 250 -32.19 -2.80 -19.20
N ASN A 251 -33.51 -2.71 -18.96
CA ASN A 251 -34.48 -3.74 -19.35
C ASN A 251 -34.75 -3.69 -20.86
N GLU A 252 -34.85 -2.50 -21.44
CA GLU A 252 -34.99 -2.29 -22.89
C GLU A 252 -33.82 -2.94 -23.64
N ILE A 253 -32.58 -2.63 -23.23
CA ILE A 253 -31.37 -3.23 -23.80
C ILE A 253 -31.36 -4.76 -23.70
N LYS A 254 -31.83 -5.34 -22.58
CA LYS A 254 -31.97 -6.79 -22.44
C LYS A 254 -33.00 -7.36 -23.40
N ASN A 255 -34.13 -6.69 -23.60
CA ASN A 255 -35.17 -7.12 -24.53
C ASN A 255 -34.68 -7.07 -25.98
N ASP A 256 -33.90 -6.04 -26.34
CA ASP A 256 -33.35 -5.86 -27.68
C ASP A 256 -32.25 -6.89 -28.01
N ILE A 257 -31.36 -7.18 -27.05
CA ILE A 257 -30.21 -8.07 -27.26
C ILE A 257 -30.59 -9.56 -27.09
N GLY A 258 -31.58 -9.86 -26.23
CA GLY A 258 -31.92 -11.23 -25.86
C GLY A 258 -30.98 -11.81 -24.80
N ASP A 259 -30.70 -13.11 -24.86
CA ASP A 259 -29.77 -13.76 -23.93
C ASP A 259 -28.32 -13.47 -24.26
N PHE A 260 -27.56 -13.07 -23.24
CA PHE A 260 -26.16 -12.71 -23.38
C PHE A 260 -25.34 -13.17 -22.18
N ILE A 261 -24.04 -13.36 -22.43
CA ILE A 261 -23.03 -13.56 -21.41
C ILE A 261 -22.22 -12.29 -21.20
N VAL A 262 -21.61 -12.16 -20.03
CA VAL A 262 -20.76 -11.02 -19.68
C VAL A 262 -19.34 -11.48 -19.43
N PHE A 263 -18.37 -10.77 -20.02
CA PHE A 263 -16.98 -10.78 -19.56
C PHE A 263 -16.74 -9.52 -18.74
N HIS A 264 -16.69 -9.68 -17.42
CA HIS A 264 -16.41 -8.61 -16.47
C HIS A 264 -14.91 -8.51 -16.19
N MET A 265 -14.31 -7.52 -16.82
CA MET A 265 -12.90 -7.23 -16.79
C MET A 265 -12.62 -6.03 -15.90
N ARG A 266 -12.27 -6.33 -14.66
CA ARG A 266 -11.47 -5.40 -13.87
C ARG A 266 -10.03 -5.42 -14.39
N GLY A 267 -9.24 -4.38 -14.15
CA GLY A 267 -7.80 -4.44 -14.41
C GLY A 267 -7.20 -3.26 -15.15
N GLY A 268 -7.99 -2.35 -15.75
CA GLY A 268 -7.44 -1.15 -16.38
C GLY A 268 -6.56 -0.32 -15.44
N GLU A 269 -7.01 -0.11 -14.20
CA GLU A 269 -6.21 0.52 -13.14
C GLU A 269 -4.95 -0.29 -12.79
N VAL A 270 -5.04 -1.63 -12.78
CA VAL A 270 -3.95 -2.56 -12.46
C VAL A 270 -2.89 -2.61 -13.57
N VAL A 271 -3.22 -2.19 -14.78
CA VAL A 271 -2.27 -2.11 -15.91
C VAL A 271 -1.75 -0.68 -16.10
N ASN A 272 -2.62 0.32 -16.01
CA ASN A 272 -2.29 1.69 -16.44
C ASN A 272 -1.75 2.58 -15.30
N ASP A 273 -2.19 2.39 -14.05
CA ASP A 273 -1.74 3.24 -12.93
C ASP A 273 -0.33 2.86 -12.49
N ALA A 274 0.59 3.83 -12.43
CA ALA A 274 2.01 3.58 -12.17
C ALA A 274 2.33 3.05 -10.79
N TYR A 275 1.53 3.42 -9.80
CA TYR A 275 1.71 2.90 -8.45
C TYR A 275 1.08 1.51 -8.32
N ILE A 276 -0.17 1.36 -8.76
CA ILE A 276 -0.95 0.12 -8.59
C ILE A 276 -0.37 -1.01 -9.46
N ARG A 277 0.11 -0.72 -10.68
CA ARG A 277 0.60 -1.77 -11.59
C ARG A 277 1.82 -2.53 -11.07
N GLN A 278 2.55 -1.98 -10.10
CA GLN A 278 3.65 -2.69 -9.44
C GLN A 278 3.19 -3.92 -8.65
N PHE A 279 1.88 -4.09 -8.42
CA PHE A 279 1.31 -5.24 -7.72
C PHE A 279 0.59 -6.21 -8.66
N ASN A 280 0.66 -6.00 -9.97
CA ASN A 280 -0.11 -6.74 -10.97
C ASN A 280 0.27 -8.24 -11.00
N ILE A 281 1.53 -8.61 -10.78
CA ILE A 281 1.96 -10.02 -10.64
C ILE A 281 2.10 -10.48 -9.18
N CYS A 282 1.59 -9.69 -8.24
CA CYS A 282 1.50 -9.99 -6.82
C CYS A 282 0.01 -10.06 -6.43
N SER A 283 -0.44 -9.45 -5.34
CA SER A 283 -1.83 -9.57 -4.86
C SER A 283 -2.92 -9.15 -5.87
N LEU A 284 -2.60 -8.37 -6.91
CA LEU A 284 -3.57 -7.91 -7.90
C LEU A 284 -3.68 -8.80 -9.15
N PHE A 285 -2.94 -9.92 -9.22
CA PHE A 285 -2.95 -10.80 -10.40
C PHE A 285 -4.35 -11.28 -10.80
N MET A 286 -5.22 -11.49 -9.81
CA MET A 286 -6.58 -11.94 -10.06
C MET A 286 -7.41 -10.93 -10.84
N TYR A 287 -7.01 -9.65 -10.84
CA TYR A 287 -7.66 -8.60 -11.61
C TYR A 287 -7.06 -8.42 -13.01
N ILE A 288 -6.00 -9.13 -13.38
CA ILE A 288 -5.51 -9.12 -14.75
C ILE A 288 -6.34 -10.10 -15.57
N PHE A 289 -6.84 -9.62 -16.71
CA PHE A 289 -7.41 -10.48 -17.75
C PHE A 289 -6.68 -10.18 -19.06
N PRO A 290 -5.75 -11.07 -19.49
CA PRO A 290 -5.00 -10.89 -20.73
C PRO A 290 -5.93 -10.77 -21.94
N ILE A 291 -5.67 -9.78 -22.79
CA ILE A 291 -6.51 -9.46 -23.96
C ILE A 291 -6.56 -10.63 -24.94
N GLU A 292 -5.48 -11.40 -25.03
CA GLU A 292 -5.32 -12.60 -25.86
C GLU A 292 -6.39 -13.64 -25.57
N LEU A 293 -6.72 -13.86 -24.29
CA LEU A 293 -7.72 -14.83 -23.87
C LEU A 293 -9.13 -14.41 -24.31
N ILE A 294 -9.45 -13.12 -24.18
CA ILE A 294 -10.76 -12.59 -24.57
C ILE A 294 -10.92 -12.67 -26.07
N LEU A 295 -9.94 -12.15 -26.82
CA LEU A 295 -9.94 -12.19 -28.27
C LEU A 295 -10.03 -13.62 -28.80
N ASN A 296 -9.35 -14.58 -28.16
CA ASN A 296 -9.44 -15.98 -28.53
C ASN A 296 -10.84 -16.57 -28.28
N TYR A 297 -11.56 -16.13 -27.26
CA TYR A 297 -12.94 -16.56 -27.02
C TYR A 297 -13.93 -15.91 -27.98
N VAL A 298 -13.85 -14.59 -28.15
CA VAL A 298 -14.90 -13.83 -28.86
C VAL A 298 -14.78 -13.89 -30.37
N LYS A 299 -13.60 -14.20 -30.94
CA LYS A 299 -13.38 -14.22 -32.40
C LYS A 299 -14.37 -15.12 -33.15
N ASP A 300 -14.73 -16.27 -32.56
CA ASP A 300 -15.54 -17.32 -33.21
C ASP A 300 -16.83 -17.61 -32.43
N THR A 301 -17.32 -16.66 -31.62
CA THR A 301 -18.52 -16.88 -30.80
C THR A 301 -19.82 -16.53 -31.54
N ASP A 302 -20.76 -17.47 -31.53
CA ASP A 302 -22.15 -17.26 -31.95
C ASP A 302 -23.04 -16.76 -30.79
N THR A 303 -22.49 -16.70 -29.57
CA THR A 303 -23.23 -16.24 -28.39
C THR A 303 -23.10 -14.72 -28.26
N LYS A 304 -24.19 -14.03 -27.93
CA LYS A 304 -24.12 -12.59 -27.60
C LYS A 304 -23.26 -12.38 -26.36
N VAL A 305 -22.19 -11.62 -26.51
CA VAL A 305 -21.24 -11.28 -25.45
C VAL A 305 -21.23 -9.77 -25.23
N ILE A 306 -21.39 -9.35 -23.98
CA ILE A 306 -21.14 -7.97 -23.58
C ILE A 306 -19.82 -7.89 -22.80
N LEU A 307 -18.88 -7.09 -23.31
CA LEU A 307 -17.59 -6.84 -22.67
C LEU A 307 -17.73 -5.66 -21.69
N PHE A 308 -17.52 -5.96 -20.41
CA PHE A 308 -17.56 -4.99 -19.32
C PHE A 308 -16.14 -4.65 -18.90
N CYS A 309 -15.69 -3.42 -19.16
CA CYS A 309 -14.42 -2.89 -18.69
C CYS A 309 -14.57 -1.40 -18.36
N ASN A 310 -13.82 -0.94 -17.36
CA ASN A 310 -13.78 0.47 -16.99
C ASN A 310 -12.68 1.26 -17.71
N ASP A 311 -11.95 0.63 -18.64
CA ASP A 311 -10.89 1.25 -19.42
C ASP A 311 -11.25 1.34 -20.91
N ASN A 312 -11.32 2.57 -21.40
CA ASN A 312 -11.54 2.83 -22.83
C ASN A 312 -10.35 2.40 -23.69
N ALA A 313 -9.11 2.48 -23.17
CA ALA A 313 -7.94 2.03 -23.92
C ALA A 313 -8.02 0.52 -24.20
N PHE A 314 -8.46 -0.27 -23.21
CA PHE A 314 -8.75 -1.68 -23.40
C PHE A 314 -9.77 -1.93 -24.52
N PHE A 315 -10.90 -1.21 -24.54
CA PHE A 315 -11.90 -1.37 -25.60
C PHE A 315 -11.36 -1.01 -26.99
N GLU A 316 -10.56 0.05 -27.11
CA GLU A 316 -9.90 0.40 -28.36
C GLU A 316 -8.93 -0.67 -28.83
N LEU A 317 -8.18 -1.29 -27.90
CA LEU A 317 -7.31 -2.42 -28.23
C LEU A 317 -8.12 -3.63 -28.72
N CYS A 318 -9.23 -3.98 -28.06
CA CYS A 318 -10.09 -5.06 -28.53
C CYS A 318 -10.65 -4.78 -29.94
N ARG A 319 -11.17 -3.57 -30.18
CA ARG A 319 -11.74 -3.18 -31.49
C ARG A 319 -10.72 -3.28 -32.62
N LYS A 320 -9.47 -2.92 -32.38
CA LYS A 320 -8.40 -3.01 -33.39
C LYS A 320 -8.03 -4.44 -33.78
N ASN A 321 -8.28 -5.41 -32.90
CA ASN A 321 -7.94 -6.82 -33.12
C ASN A 321 -9.14 -7.68 -33.52
N LEU A 322 -10.36 -7.15 -33.44
CA LEU A 322 -11.57 -7.89 -33.79
C LEU A 322 -12.11 -7.46 -35.15
N ASN A 323 -12.44 -8.46 -35.95
CA ASN A 323 -13.32 -8.24 -37.09
C ASN A 323 -14.71 -7.85 -36.58
N LYS A 324 -15.46 -7.09 -37.39
CA LYS A 324 -16.83 -6.69 -37.05
C LYS A 324 -17.68 -7.95 -36.83
N ASN A 325 -18.13 -8.14 -35.59
CA ASN A 325 -19.02 -9.23 -35.18
C ASN A 325 -20.17 -8.63 -34.35
N GLU A 326 -21.40 -8.78 -34.83
CA GLU A 326 -22.59 -8.23 -34.17
C GLU A 326 -22.90 -8.93 -32.83
N ASN A 327 -22.29 -10.08 -32.56
CA ASN A 327 -22.41 -10.77 -31.30
C ASN A 327 -21.56 -10.18 -30.18
N ILE A 328 -20.59 -9.30 -30.51
CA ILE A 328 -19.70 -8.68 -29.53
C ILE A 328 -20.14 -7.25 -29.31
N ILE A 329 -20.52 -6.93 -28.07
CA ILE A 329 -21.02 -5.63 -27.69
C ILE A 329 -20.09 -5.05 -26.61
N PHE A 330 -19.59 -3.84 -26.83
CA PHE A 330 -18.83 -3.12 -25.82
C PHE A 330 -19.80 -2.33 -24.93
N LEU A 331 -19.66 -2.45 -23.62
CA LEU A 331 -20.55 -1.81 -22.67
C LEU A 331 -20.64 -0.28 -22.86
N ASN A 332 -19.53 0.37 -23.21
CA ASN A 332 -19.48 1.81 -23.42
C ASN A 332 -20.33 2.28 -24.62
N ASP A 333 -20.58 1.40 -25.60
CA ASP A 333 -21.45 1.70 -26.74
C ASP A 333 -22.94 1.72 -26.36
N LEU A 334 -23.29 1.14 -25.21
CA LEU A 334 -24.66 1.08 -24.69
C LEU A 334 -25.01 2.27 -23.79
N TYR A 335 -24.02 3.07 -23.38
CA TYR A 335 -24.26 4.23 -22.53
C TYR A 335 -24.98 5.35 -23.29
N ARG A 336 -25.96 5.96 -22.64
CA ARG A 336 -26.53 7.21 -23.15
C ARG A 336 -25.56 8.36 -22.92
N LYS A 337 -25.51 9.30 -23.86
CA LYS A 337 -24.61 10.47 -23.82
C LYS A 337 -24.86 11.38 -22.61
N ASP A 338 -26.06 11.35 -22.05
CA ASP A 338 -26.45 12.15 -20.90
C ASP A 338 -26.16 11.48 -19.55
N PHE A 339 -25.55 10.29 -19.52
CA PHE A 339 -25.20 9.63 -18.27
C PHE A 339 -23.97 10.24 -17.59
N SER A 340 -24.07 10.46 -16.29
CA SER A 340 -22.91 10.67 -15.42
C SER A 340 -22.10 9.37 -15.28
N LYS A 341 -20.88 9.45 -14.75
CA LYS A 341 -20.07 8.26 -14.50
C LYS A 341 -20.71 7.32 -13.46
N ALA A 342 -21.32 7.88 -12.40
CA ALA A 342 -22.08 7.11 -11.42
C ALA A 342 -23.33 6.46 -12.03
N GLU A 343 -24.00 7.13 -12.96
CA GLU A 343 -25.14 6.59 -13.70
C GLU A 343 -24.71 5.46 -14.66
N CYS A 344 -23.56 5.58 -15.31
CA CYS A 344 -22.97 4.50 -16.10
C CYS A 344 -22.69 3.26 -15.25
N ASP A 345 -22.11 3.41 -14.06
CA ASP A 345 -21.87 2.29 -13.14
C ASP A 345 -23.19 1.66 -12.67
N PHE A 346 -24.21 2.47 -12.37
CA PHE A 346 -25.53 1.97 -11.99
C PHE A 346 -26.24 1.23 -13.13
N PHE A 347 -26.20 1.77 -14.36
CA PHE A 347 -26.70 1.10 -15.56
C PHE A 347 -25.99 -0.24 -15.78
N SER A 348 -24.66 -0.24 -15.69
CA SER A 348 -23.82 -1.43 -15.87
C SER A 348 -24.18 -2.53 -14.88
N LEU A 349 -24.37 -2.18 -13.61
CA LEU A 349 -24.77 -3.15 -12.58
C LEU A 349 -26.10 -3.80 -12.93
N ASN A 350 -27.09 -2.99 -13.28
CA ASN A 350 -28.42 -3.46 -13.62
C ASN A 350 -28.43 -4.30 -14.90
N LEU A 351 -27.66 -3.93 -15.93
CA LEU A 351 -27.53 -4.73 -17.14
C LEU A 351 -26.82 -6.06 -16.87
N MET A 352 -25.72 -6.04 -16.10
CA MET A 352 -24.98 -7.25 -15.71
C MET A 352 -25.85 -8.25 -14.95
N SER A 353 -26.76 -7.77 -14.09
CA SER A 353 -27.71 -8.63 -13.36
C SER A 353 -28.72 -9.36 -14.24
N LYS A 354 -28.71 -9.13 -15.56
CA LYS A 354 -29.59 -9.78 -16.55
C LYS A 354 -28.86 -10.79 -17.42
N ALA A 355 -27.56 -10.97 -17.21
CA ALA A 355 -26.75 -11.96 -17.92
C ALA A 355 -27.18 -13.40 -17.57
N SER A 356 -26.88 -14.35 -18.45
CA SER A 356 -27.02 -15.79 -18.15
C SER A 356 -25.76 -16.33 -17.44
N VAL A 357 -24.59 -15.86 -17.87
CA VAL A 357 -23.27 -16.24 -17.33
C VAL A 357 -22.43 -14.98 -17.17
N ILE A 358 -21.68 -14.89 -16.08
CA ILE A 358 -20.67 -13.84 -15.90
C ILE A 358 -19.30 -14.49 -15.69
N TYR A 359 -18.40 -14.27 -16.64
CA TYR A 359 -16.98 -14.58 -16.55
C TYR A 359 -16.22 -13.38 -15.98
N GLY A 360 -15.27 -13.62 -15.08
CA GLY A 360 -14.34 -12.59 -14.63
C GLY A 360 -13.85 -12.78 -13.21
N SER A 361 -12.97 -11.88 -12.77
CA SER A 361 -12.35 -11.90 -11.45
C SER A 361 -13.33 -11.64 -10.30
N HIS A 362 -12.89 -11.89 -9.06
CA HIS A 362 -13.69 -11.59 -7.88
C HIS A 362 -13.93 -10.07 -7.77
N SER A 363 -15.18 -9.63 -7.66
CA SER A 363 -15.52 -8.20 -7.55
C SER A 363 -16.83 -8.06 -6.77
N GLN A 364 -16.89 -7.09 -5.85
CA GLN A 364 -18.14 -6.77 -5.13
C GLN A 364 -19.23 -6.34 -6.12
N PHE A 365 -18.86 -5.62 -7.17
CA PHE A 365 -19.80 -5.21 -8.22
C PHE A 365 -20.44 -6.42 -8.93
N LYS A 366 -19.60 -7.38 -9.34
CA LYS A 366 -20.03 -8.65 -9.95
C LYS A 366 -20.91 -9.46 -8.99
N ASN A 367 -20.46 -9.60 -7.75
CA ASN A 367 -21.16 -10.40 -6.75
C ASN A 367 -22.52 -9.80 -6.42
N PHE A 368 -22.61 -8.48 -6.32
CA PHE A 368 -23.87 -7.79 -6.07
C PHE A 368 -24.85 -7.95 -7.25
N ALA A 369 -24.38 -7.79 -8.50
CA ALA A 369 -25.20 -8.05 -9.69
C ALA A 369 -25.80 -9.45 -9.69
N CYS A 370 -25.03 -10.46 -9.26
CA CYS A 370 -25.54 -11.82 -9.14
C CYS A 370 -26.56 -11.98 -8.00
N LEU A 371 -26.38 -11.29 -6.88
CA LEU A 371 -27.30 -11.37 -5.74
C LEU A 371 -28.68 -10.84 -6.11
N ILE A 372 -28.73 -9.71 -6.83
CA ILE A 372 -29.99 -9.04 -7.20
C ILE A 372 -30.63 -9.58 -8.49
N SER A 373 -29.94 -10.47 -9.20
CA SER A 373 -30.40 -11.00 -10.48
C SER A 373 -31.71 -11.77 -10.35
N GLU A 374 -32.65 -11.53 -11.26
CA GLU A 374 -33.84 -12.37 -11.42
C GLU A 374 -33.51 -13.73 -12.06
N ASN A 375 -32.45 -13.76 -12.88
CA ASN A 375 -31.91 -14.98 -13.47
C ASN A 375 -31.01 -15.72 -12.46
N ASN A 376 -30.95 -17.04 -12.57
CA ASN A 376 -29.95 -17.84 -11.85
C ASN A 376 -28.61 -17.75 -12.58
N ILE A 377 -27.88 -16.65 -12.37
CA ILE A 377 -26.59 -16.39 -13.05
C ILE A 377 -25.56 -17.44 -12.65
N ILE A 378 -24.89 -18.01 -13.65
CA ILE A 378 -23.73 -18.86 -13.45
C ILE A 378 -22.49 -17.96 -13.35
N LYS A 379 -21.85 -17.92 -12.17
CA LYS A 379 -20.59 -17.20 -11.97
C LYS A 379 -19.42 -18.10 -12.39
N LYS A 380 -18.55 -17.61 -13.25
CA LYS A 380 -17.33 -18.33 -13.68
C LYS A 380 -16.10 -17.44 -13.56
N ASN A 381 -15.00 -18.04 -13.18
CA ASN A 381 -13.66 -17.46 -13.25
C ASN A 381 -13.03 -17.80 -14.61
N ILE A 382 -11.86 -17.21 -14.90
CA ILE A 382 -11.12 -17.48 -16.15
C ILE A 382 -10.75 -18.96 -16.25
N VAL A 383 -10.36 -19.58 -15.13
CA VAL A 383 -10.01 -21.01 -15.05
C VAL A 383 -11.16 -21.96 -15.38
N ASP A 384 -12.41 -21.50 -15.24
CA ASP A 384 -13.60 -22.28 -15.63
C ASP A 384 -13.88 -22.21 -17.13
N LEU A 385 -13.16 -21.32 -17.84
CA LEU A 385 -13.24 -21.15 -19.28
C LEU A 385 -12.04 -21.79 -19.99
N PHE A 386 -10.84 -21.56 -19.45
CA PHE A 386 -9.58 -22.08 -19.97
C PHE A 386 -8.76 -22.59 -18.79
N SER A 387 -8.32 -23.85 -18.83
CA SER A 387 -7.31 -24.37 -17.89
C SER A 387 -6.03 -23.54 -17.93
N TYR A 388 -5.18 -23.61 -16.90
CA TYR A 388 -3.91 -22.86 -16.90
C TYR A 388 -3.02 -23.19 -18.10
N GLU A 389 -3.02 -24.44 -18.56
CA GLU A 389 -2.29 -24.87 -19.75
C GLU A 389 -2.85 -24.22 -21.02
N GLU A 390 -4.17 -24.21 -21.19
CA GLU A 390 -4.83 -23.54 -22.32
C GLU A 390 -4.58 -22.03 -22.29
N GLN A 391 -4.66 -21.40 -21.11
CA GLN A 391 -4.36 -19.99 -20.96
C GLN A 391 -2.93 -19.68 -21.41
N TYR A 392 -1.96 -20.48 -20.96
CA TYR A 392 -0.56 -20.31 -21.35
C TYR A 392 -0.37 -20.45 -22.87
N ILE A 393 -0.92 -21.50 -23.48
CA ILE A 393 -0.82 -21.75 -24.92
C ILE A 393 -1.46 -20.60 -25.71
N ILE A 394 -2.66 -20.15 -25.33
CA ILE A 394 -3.36 -19.08 -26.02
C ILE A 394 -2.56 -17.78 -25.95
N ILE A 395 -2.11 -17.37 -24.77
CA ILE A 395 -1.36 -16.10 -24.62
C ILE A 395 -0.05 -16.20 -25.39
N LYS A 396 0.75 -17.27 -25.17
CA LYS A 396 2.05 -17.45 -25.83
C LYS A 396 1.96 -17.41 -27.36
N ASN A 397 0.94 -18.02 -27.95
CA ASN A 397 0.80 -18.09 -29.41
C ASN A 397 0.31 -16.77 -30.03
N ASN A 398 -0.33 -15.90 -29.24
CA ASN A 398 -0.98 -14.69 -29.76
C ASN A 398 -0.33 -13.37 -29.30
N ILE A 399 0.49 -13.37 -28.24
CA ILE A 399 1.06 -12.15 -27.64
C ILE A 399 1.89 -11.29 -28.61
N GLU A 400 2.51 -11.90 -29.63
CA GLU A 400 3.25 -11.18 -30.66
C GLU A 400 2.39 -10.76 -31.87
N ASN A 401 1.24 -11.41 -32.07
CA ASN A 401 0.37 -11.20 -33.23
C ASN A 401 -0.76 -10.20 -32.96
N ILE A 402 -1.13 -10.01 -31.68
CA ILE A 402 -2.19 -9.10 -31.27
C ILE A 402 -1.61 -7.70 -31.09
N PHE A 403 -2.24 -6.72 -31.73
CA PHE A 403 -1.90 -5.31 -31.58
C PHE A 403 -2.25 -4.82 -30.17
N THR A 404 -1.24 -4.52 -29.36
CA THR A 404 -1.38 -4.01 -28.00
C THR A 404 -0.42 -2.85 -27.75
N ASN A 405 -0.63 -2.10 -26.65
CA ASN A 405 0.38 -1.16 -26.16
C ASN A 405 1.37 -1.87 -25.23
N ASN A 406 2.48 -1.19 -24.91
CA ASN A 406 3.54 -1.77 -24.08
C ASN A 406 3.06 -2.23 -22.69
N LEU A 407 2.18 -1.48 -22.03
CA LEU A 407 1.72 -1.82 -20.67
C LEU A 407 0.86 -3.09 -20.66
N TYR A 408 -0.07 -3.24 -21.61
CA TYR A 408 -0.88 -4.45 -21.74
C TYR A 408 -0.03 -5.65 -22.15
N LYS A 409 0.94 -5.46 -23.04
CA LYS A 409 1.87 -6.52 -23.45
C LYS A 409 2.79 -6.94 -22.29
N ALA A 410 3.31 -5.99 -21.53
CA ALA A 410 4.10 -6.23 -20.31
C ALA A 410 3.28 -7.02 -19.28
N SER A 411 2.04 -6.60 -19.04
CA SER A 411 1.12 -7.31 -18.12
C SER A 411 0.83 -8.74 -18.57
N SER A 412 0.77 -9.00 -19.88
CA SER A 412 0.54 -10.34 -20.43
C SER A 412 1.77 -11.23 -20.31
N TYR A 413 2.98 -10.66 -20.47
CA TYR A 413 4.23 -11.34 -20.13
C TYR A 413 4.36 -11.63 -18.63
N GLY A 414 3.98 -10.70 -17.77
CA GLY A 414 3.88 -10.92 -16.33
C GLY A 414 2.89 -12.05 -15.98
N TYR A 415 1.78 -12.14 -16.70
CA TYR A 415 0.81 -13.23 -16.54
C TYR A 415 1.36 -14.59 -17.03
N LEU A 416 2.13 -14.62 -18.12
CA LEU A 416 2.85 -15.82 -18.56
C LEU A 416 3.86 -16.31 -17.52
N TYR A 417 4.53 -15.38 -16.83
CA TYR A 417 5.38 -15.72 -15.69
C TYR A 417 4.58 -16.42 -14.58
N LEU A 418 3.41 -15.89 -14.18
CA LEU A 418 2.55 -16.51 -13.17
C LEU A 418 2.06 -17.90 -13.58
N LEU A 419 1.58 -18.06 -14.82
CA LEU A 419 1.17 -19.35 -15.36
C LEU A 419 2.34 -20.35 -15.34
N SER A 420 3.54 -19.90 -15.72
CA SER A 420 4.75 -20.72 -15.69
C SER A 420 5.13 -21.16 -14.26
N CYS A 421 4.86 -20.32 -13.25
CA CYS A 421 4.98 -20.71 -11.84
C CYS A 421 3.96 -21.78 -11.46
N TRP A 422 2.68 -21.60 -11.78
CA TRP A 422 1.62 -22.57 -11.44
C TRP A 422 1.75 -23.91 -12.16
N LEU A 423 2.30 -23.89 -13.38
CA LEU A 423 2.56 -25.08 -14.20
C LEU A 423 3.93 -25.72 -13.90
N ASN A 424 4.70 -25.18 -12.95
CA ASN A 424 6.04 -25.66 -12.58
C ASN A 424 7.02 -25.75 -13.75
N TYR A 425 6.98 -24.79 -14.68
CA TYR A 425 7.98 -24.70 -15.74
C TYR A 425 9.35 -24.24 -15.22
N ASP A 426 10.37 -24.35 -16.06
CA ASP A 426 11.75 -24.03 -15.69
C ASP A 426 11.97 -22.54 -15.41
N ASN A 427 12.94 -22.24 -14.54
CA ASN A 427 13.20 -20.88 -14.13
C ASN A 427 13.81 -20.02 -15.24
N ASN A 428 14.51 -20.60 -16.22
CA ASN A 428 15.04 -19.83 -17.35
C ASN A 428 13.90 -19.27 -18.22
N LEU A 429 12.86 -20.06 -18.47
CA LEU A 429 11.66 -19.60 -19.18
C LEU A 429 10.93 -18.50 -18.39
N LYS A 430 10.78 -18.67 -17.07
CA LYS A 430 10.19 -17.63 -16.20
C LYS A 430 10.98 -16.32 -16.26
N MET A 431 12.31 -16.41 -16.21
CA MET A 431 13.22 -15.27 -16.35
C MET A 431 13.04 -14.54 -17.69
N GLN A 432 12.93 -15.28 -18.81
CA GLN A 432 12.67 -14.68 -20.14
C GLN A 432 11.37 -13.88 -20.20
N TYR A 433 10.30 -14.35 -19.55
CA TYR A 433 9.05 -13.61 -19.50
C TYR A 433 9.15 -12.34 -18.66
N LEU A 434 9.85 -12.39 -17.52
CA LEU A 434 10.08 -11.22 -16.66
C LEU A 434 10.96 -10.16 -17.35
N GLU A 435 12.00 -10.58 -18.08
CA GLU A 435 12.84 -9.68 -18.89
C GLU A 435 12.00 -8.93 -19.92
N LYS A 436 11.21 -9.65 -20.72
CA LYS A 436 10.33 -9.03 -21.70
C LYS A 436 9.29 -8.10 -21.08
N ALA A 437 8.73 -8.48 -19.93
CA ALA A 437 7.79 -7.63 -19.21
C ALA A 437 8.47 -6.31 -18.78
N TYR A 438 9.69 -6.38 -18.26
CA TYR A 438 10.46 -5.21 -17.83
C TYR A 438 10.96 -4.35 -18.99
N GLU A 439 11.34 -4.96 -20.12
CA GLU A 439 11.72 -4.22 -21.34
C GLU A 439 10.57 -3.34 -21.85
N LEU A 440 9.32 -3.80 -21.69
CA LEU A 440 8.11 -3.09 -22.10
C LEU A 440 7.62 -2.09 -21.04
N ASP A 441 7.87 -2.34 -19.75
CA ASP A 441 7.50 -1.48 -18.62
C ASP A 441 8.60 -1.46 -17.56
N SER A 442 9.65 -0.66 -17.81
CA SER A 442 10.81 -0.54 -16.92
C SER A 442 10.50 0.18 -15.60
N ASP A 443 9.32 0.80 -15.49
CA ASP A 443 8.86 1.42 -14.26
C ASP A 443 8.30 0.40 -13.26
N ASN A 444 7.87 -0.77 -13.73
CA ASN A 444 7.34 -1.82 -12.87
C ASN A 444 8.46 -2.72 -12.33
N LEU A 445 9.01 -2.31 -11.18
CA LEU A 445 10.13 -3.01 -10.55
C LEU A 445 9.77 -4.38 -9.97
N SER A 446 8.48 -4.75 -9.90
CA SER A 446 8.07 -6.08 -9.42
C SER A 446 8.62 -7.19 -10.32
N TYR A 447 8.72 -6.94 -11.63
CA TYR A 447 9.33 -7.88 -12.57
C TYR A 447 10.80 -8.12 -12.23
N LYS A 448 11.55 -7.06 -11.89
CA LYS A 448 12.96 -7.17 -11.49
C LYS A 448 13.15 -7.82 -10.13
N ILE A 449 12.27 -7.56 -9.16
CA ILE A 449 12.29 -8.27 -7.87
C ILE A 449 12.18 -9.77 -8.08
N LYS A 450 11.15 -10.23 -8.82
CA LYS A 450 10.97 -11.66 -9.12
C LYS A 450 12.11 -12.24 -9.96
N TYR A 451 12.68 -11.47 -10.89
CA TYR A 451 13.78 -11.90 -11.73
C TYR A 451 15.07 -12.13 -10.92
N ILE A 452 15.43 -11.18 -10.05
CA ILE A 452 16.59 -11.25 -9.18
C ILE A 452 16.45 -12.41 -8.18
N ASP A 453 15.24 -12.64 -7.67
CA ASP A 453 14.93 -13.80 -6.84
C ASP A 453 15.21 -15.13 -7.56
N LEU A 454 14.73 -15.28 -8.81
CA LEU A 454 15.01 -16.47 -9.62
C LEU A 454 16.50 -16.66 -9.92
N LEU A 455 17.25 -15.59 -10.18
CA LEU A 455 18.71 -15.66 -10.33
C LEU A 455 19.37 -16.23 -9.08
N MET A 456 18.94 -15.79 -7.89
CA MET A 456 19.45 -16.31 -6.62
C MET A 456 19.06 -17.78 -6.42
N CYS A 457 17.83 -18.19 -6.75
CA CYS A 457 17.40 -19.58 -6.71
C CYS A 457 18.23 -20.50 -7.64
N GLU A 458 18.65 -19.99 -8.80
CA GLU A 458 19.52 -20.70 -9.74
C GLU A 458 21.02 -20.57 -9.40
N ASN A 459 21.36 -20.05 -8.21
CA ASN A 459 22.73 -19.84 -7.72
C ASN A 459 23.56 -18.90 -8.62
N LYS A 460 22.91 -18.03 -9.39
CA LYS A 460 23.53 -16.98 -10.24
C LYS A 460 23.70 -15.68 -9.46
N ILE A 461 24.31 -15.75 -8.27
CA ILE A 461 24.32 -14.65 -7.30
C ILE A 461 25.05 -13.40 -7.84
N LYS A 462 26.11 -13.61 -8.63
CA LYS A 462 26.84 -12.50 -9.27
C LYS A 462 25.98 -11.76 -10.30
N GLU A 463 25.12 -12.46 -11.03
CA GLU A 463 24.20 -11.84 -11.98
C GLU A 463 23.14 -11.03 -11.23
N ALA A 464 22.59 -11.59 -10.14
CA ALA A 464 21.66 -10.89 -9.25
C ALA A 464 22.26 -9.59 -8.68
N GLU A 465 23.52 -9.64 -8.22
CA GLU A 465 24.25 -8.47 -7.73
C GLU A 465 24.45 -7.40 -8.82
N ASN A 466 24.76 -7.81 -10.06
CA ASN A 466 24.92 -6.88 -11.18
C ASN A 466 23.59 -6.22 -11.55
N GLU A 467 22.49 -6.97 -11.57
CA GLU A 467 21.15 -6.42 -11.83
C GLU A 467 20.76 -5.38 -10.78
N LEU A 468 20.99 -5.67 -9.50
CA LEU A 468 20.78 -4.69 -8.43
C LEU A 468 21.68 -3.46 -8.61
N ASN A 469 22.94 -3.64 -9.00
CA ASN A 469 23.85 -2.53 -9.25
C ASN A 469 23.31 -1.59 -10.33
N GLU A 470 22.75 -2.11 -11.41
CA GLU A 470 22.15 -1.28 -12.46
C GLU A 470 20.88 -0.57 -11.98
N ILE A 471 19.98 -1.27 -11.28
CA ILE A 471 18.76 -0.67 -10.71
C ILE A 471 19.12 0.42 -9.70
N PHE A 472 20.13 0.21 -8.87
CA PHE A 472 20.49 1.11 -7.78
C PHE A 472 21.11 2.43 -8.24
N LYS A 473 21.56 2.52 -9.50
CA LYS A 473 22.02 3.80 -10.08
C LYS A 473 20.91 4.85 -10.17
N GLU A 474 19.66 4.41 -10.33
CA GLU A 474 18.54 5.32 -10.63
C GLU A 474 17.29 5.07 -9.78
N GLN A 475 17.07 3.85 -9.30
CA GLN A 475 15.81 3.40 -8.69
C GLN A 475 15.99 2.65 -7.37
N ARG A 476 17.11 2.86 -6.65
CA ARG A 476 17.44 2.20 -5.37
C ARG A 476 16.28 2.24 -4.38
N ASP A 477 15.82 3.44 -4.02
CA ASP A 477 14.76 3.61 -3.00
C ASP A 477 13.42 3.04 -3.47
N LYS A 478 13.07 3.26 -4.74
CA LYS A 478 11.83 2.73 -5.32
C LYS A 478 11.81 1.21 -5.25
N TYR A 479 12.94 0.56 -5.53
CA TYR A 479 13.10 -0.89 -5.44
C TYR A 479 12.92 -1.40 -4.01
N VAL A 480 13.67 -0.84 -3.06
CA VAL A 480 13.63 -1.27 -1.65
C VAL A 480 12.24 -1.01 -1.05
N ASN A 481 11.65 0.15 -1.30
CA ASN A 481 10.32 0.49 -0.81
C ASN A 481 9.24 -0.43 -1.41
N LEU A 482 9.34 -0.80 -2.69
CA LEU A 482 8.42 -1.77 -3.29
C LEU A 482 8.61 -3.16 -2.67
N LEU A 483 9.84 -3.64 -2.51
CA LEU A 483 10.13 -4.93 -1.90
C LEU A 483 9.54 -5.05 -0.49
N LEU A 484 9.61 -3.96 0.30
CA LEU A 484 9.09 -3.90 1.66
C LEU A 484 7.60 -3.48 1.74
N SER A 485 6.95 -3.24 0.61
CA SER A 485 5.59 -2.72 0.57
C SER A 485 4.55 -3.74 1.03
N CYS A 486 3.42 -3.21 1.50
CA CYS A 486 2.24 -3.97 1.88
C CYS A 486 1.03 -3.30 1.23
N PHE A 487 0.48 -3.90 0.18
CA PHE A 487 -0.72 -3.38 -0.49
C PHE A 487 -1.97 -4.05 0.09
N TYR A 488 -2.14 -5.35 -0.14
CA TYR A 488 -3.12 -6.17 0.59
C TYR A 488 -2.45 -7.04 1.64
N ASN A 489 -1.30 -7.61 1.27
CA ASN A 489 -0.47 -8.44 2.11
C ASN A 489 0.99 -7.98 1.95
N GLN A 490 1.91 -8.61 2.67
CA GLN A 490 3.33 -8.43 2.41
C GLN A 490 3.70 -9.10 1.08
N GLU A 491 3.81 -8.30 0.02
CA GLU A 491 3.74 -8.76 -1.38
C GLU A 491 4.94 -9.62 -1.81
N PHE A 492 6.12 -9.33 -1.24
CA PHE A 492 7.39 -9.97 -1.59
C PHE A 492 8.05 -10.69 -0.40
N PHE A 493 7.25 -11.17 0.55
CA PHE A 493 7.78 -11.82 1.76
C PHE A 493 8.62 -13.06 1.44
N ASN A 494 8.27 -13.81 0.39
CA ASN A 494 8.96 -15.04 0.02
C ASN A 494 10.37 -14.78 -0.49
N GLU A 495 10.57 -13.65 -1.18
CA GLU A 495 11.84 -13.23 -1.77
C GLU A 495 12.87 -12.84 -0.69
N PHE A 496 12.41 -12.47 0.51
CA PHE A 496 13.28 -11.97 1.57
C PHE A 496 14.36 -12.98 1.97
N GLU A 497 14.03 -14.27 2.01
CA GLU A 497 14.97 -15.31 2.42
C GLU A 497 16.17 -15.41 1.49
N ASN A 498 15.97 -15.26 0.18
CA ASN A 498 17.07 -15.35 -0.78
C ASN A 498 18.07 -14.20 -0.63
N TYR A 499 17.62 -12.97 -0.32
CA TYR A 499 18.54 -11.88 0.02
C TYR A 499 19.31 -12.17 1.30
N LYS A 500 18.64 -12.68 2.33
CA LYS A 500 19.24 -12.97 3.63
C LYS A 500 20.31 -14.07 3.55
N ILE A 501 20.04 -15.14 2.81
CA ILE A 501 20.96 -16.26 2.62
C ILE A 501 22.20 -15.84 1.82
N ASN A 502 22.02 -14.98 0.81
CA ASN A 502 23.10 -14.57 -0.09
C ASN A 502 23.84 -13.30 0.35
N ALA A 503 23.44 -12.67 1.46
CA ALA A 503 24.10 -11.51 2.03
C ALA A 503 25.57 -11.83 2.40
N SER A 504 26.51 -11.13 1.79
CA SER A 504 27.93 -11.28 2.07
C SER A 504 28.71 -10.06 1.60
N HIS A 505 29.94 -9.91 2.08
CA HIS A 505 30.85 -8.87 1.60
C HIS A 505 31.13 -8.92 0.09
N LEU A 506 30.92 -10.07 -0.58
CA LEU A 506 31.09 -10.19 -2.03
C LEU A 506 29.94 -9.58 -2.84
N TYR A 507 28.77 -9.43 -2.23
CA TYR A 507 27.52 -8.99 -2.86
C TYR A 507 26.93 -7.84 -2.03
N VAL A 508 27.43 -6.64 -2.31
CA VAL A 508 27.18 -5.45 -1.50
C VAL A 508 25.74 -4.98 -1.64
N ASN A 509 25.19 -4.98 -2.85
CA ASN A 509 23.80 -4.57 -3.09
C ASN A 509 22.81 -5.60 -2.53
N ILE A 510 23.08 -6.90 -2.66
CA ILE A 510 22.30 -7.94 -1.99
C ILE A 510 22.34 -7.73 -0.47
N SER A 511 23.51 -7.45 0.10
CA SER A 511 23.66 -7.15 1.53
C SER A 511 22.94 -5.87 1.95
N HIS A 512 22.92 -4.85 1.10
CA HIS A 512 22.13 -3.63 1.32
C HIS A 512 20.65 -3.96 1.45
N VAL A 513 20.08 -4.71 0.48
CA VAL A 513 18.67 -5.13 0.53
C VAL A 513 18.39 -5.99 1.77
N ALA A 514 19.25 -6.96 2.06
CA ALA A 514 19.12 -7.81 3.24
C ALA A 514 19.13 -7.00 4.54
N SER A 515 19.95 -5.94 4.63
CA SER A 515 19.97 -5.06 5.80
C SER A 515 18.63 -4.35 6.02
N LYS A 516 17.99 -3.89 4.94
CA LYS A 516 16.69 -3.21 4.97
C LYS A 516 15.56 -4.20 5.35
N ILE A 517 15.63 -5.43 4.84
CA ILE A 517 14.73 -6.53 5.22
C ILE A 517 14.83 -6.84 6.72
N TYR A 518 16.04 -7.10 7.23
CA TYR A 518 16.24 -7.42 8.64
C TYR A 518 15.76 -6.28 9.54
N PHE A 519 16.03 -5.03 9.16
CA PHE A 519 15.55 -3.87 9.89
C PHE A 519 14.01 -3.79 9.91
N TYR A 520 13.36 -3.99 8.75
CA TYR A 520 11.91 -4.06 8.65
C TYR A 520 11.32 -5.17 9.56
N GLN A 521 11.99 -6.32 9.62
CA GLN A 521 11.64 -7.45 10.50
C GLN A 521 12.01 -7.22 11.98
N LYS A 522 12.58 -6.06 12.34
CA LYS A 522 13.07 -5.71 13.67
C LYS A 522 14.23 -6.59 14.17
N ASP A 523 14.91 -7.29 13.28
CA ASP A 523 16.14 -8.04 13.57
C ASP A 523 17.36 -7.13 13.38
N ILE A 524 17.57 -6.26 14.37
CA ILE A 524 18.59 -5.23 14.29
C ILE A 524 20.01 -5.82 14.24
N LYS A 525 20.24 -6.95 14.91
CA LYS A 525 21.56 -7.61 14.94
C LYS A 525 22.01 -8.02 13.54
N ASN A 526 21.13 -8.68 12.78
CA ASN A 526 21.46 -9.13 11.44
C ASN A 526 21.44 -7.97 10.42
N ALA A 527 20.65 -6.92 10.66
CA ALA A 527 20.73 -5.68 9.87
C ALA A 527 22.13 -5.06 9.95
N ILE A 528 22.68 -4.89 11.16
CA ILE A 528 24.06 -4.39 11.36
C ILE A 528 25.08 -5.29 10.68
N LEU A 529 24.95 -6.61 10.84
CA LEU A 529 25.88 -7.56 10.25
C LEU A 529 25.96 -7.34 8.73
N CYS A 530 24.82 -7.20 8.06
CA CYS A 530 24.77 -6.89 6.64
C CYS A 530 25.41 -5.53 6.32
N CYS A 531 25.19 -4.49 7.13
CA CYS A 531 25.89 -3.21 6.96
C CYS A 531 27.43 -3.35 7.07
N THR A 532 27.94 -4.22 7.94
CA THR A 532 29.39 -4.48 8.00
C THR A 532 29.94 -5.15 6.73
N TYR A 533 29.10 -5.87 5.98
CA TYR A 533 29.48 -6.42 4.67
C TYR A 533 29.61 -5.32 3.61
N ILE A 534 28.73 -4.32 3.66
CA ILE A 534 28.74 -3.15 2.78
C ILE A 534 30.00 -2.32 3.02
N LEU A 535 30.26 -1.93 4.27
CA LEU A 535 31.37 -1.06 4.67
C LEU A 535 32.76 -1.64 4.38
N LYS A 536 32.88 -2.96 4.22
CA LYS A 536 34.15 -3.61 3.84
C LYS A 536 34.55 -3.34 2.39
N ASN A 537 33.61 -2.96 1.52
CA ASN A 537 33.83 -2.83 0.07
C ASN A 537 33.29 -1.53 -0.55
N SER A 538 32.41 -0.79 0.14
CA SER A 538 31.77 0.44 -0.34
C SER A 538 31.65 1.45 0.79
N LEU A 539 32.13 2.68 0.57
CA LEU A 539 31.95 3.84 1.45
C LEU A 539 31.05 4.86 0.73
N ASP A 540 29.81 4.45 0.43
CA ASP A 540 28.77 5.39 0.00
C ASP A 540 28.26 6.18 1.23
N GLU A 541 28.04 7.49 1.07
CA GLU A 541 27.67 8.41 2.16
C GLU A 541 26.29 8.05 2.74
N GLU A 542 25.37 7.63 1.88
CA GLU A 542 24.01 7.21 2.25
C GLU A 542 23.98 5.89 3.05
N ASP A 543 24.82 4.92 2.68
CA ASP A 543 24.98 3.66 3.42
C ASP A 543 25.56 3.91 4.82
N TYR A 544 26.45 4.90 4.95
CA TYR A 544 27.04 5.30 6.22
C TYR A 544 26.03 6.04 7.11
N GLU A 545 25.25 6.98 6.57
CA GLU A 545 24.17 7.64 7.30
C GLU A 545 23.11 6.65 7.79
N TYR A 546 22.69 5.71 6.95
CA TYR A 546 21.77 4.64 7.35
C TYR A 546 22.36 3.76 8.45
N PHE A 547 23.66 3.44 8.37
CA PHE A 547 24.36 2.69 9.43
C PHE A 547 24.43 3.47 10.75
N LEU A 548 24.70 4.77 10.72
CA LEU A 548 24.67 5.64 11.91
C LEU A 548 23.26 5.69 12.52
N MET A 549 22.22 5.84 11.69
CA MET A 549 20.82 5.79 12.15
C MET A 549 20.48 4.46 12.82
N LEU A 550 20.98 3.33 12.31
CA LEU A 550 20.79 2.02 12.94
C LEU A 550 21.48 1.93 14.31
N ILE A 551 22.72 2.44 14.43
CA ILE A 551 23.46 2.52 15.69
C ILE A 551 22.70 3.38 16.71
N ASP A 552 22.22 4.56 16.31
CA ASP A 552 21.48 5.46 17.21
C ASP A 552 20.18 4.83 17.72
N ASN A 553 19.45 4.10 16.87
CA ASN A 553 18.26 3.37 17.28
C ASN A 553 18.57 2.26 18.30
N ILE A 554 19.73 1.61 18.24
CA ILE A 554 20.16 0.59 19.20
C ILE A 554 20.59 1.23 20.52
N CYS A 555 21.32 2.34 20.48
CA CYS A 555 21.74 3.07 21.67
C CYS A 555 20.55 3.52 22.54
N SER A 556 19.35 3.62 21.95
CA SER A 556 18.09 3.91 22.66
C SER A 556 17.41 2.69 23.32
N LYS A 557 17.84 1.45 23.04
CA LYS A 557 17.27 0.21 23.58
C LYS A 557 18.38 -0.77 23.96
N ASP A 558 18.65 -0.86 25.26
CA ASP A 558 19.61 -1.73 25.94
C ASP A 558 20.07 -2.98 25.14
N PHE A 559 21.35 -3.03 24.69
CA PHE A 559 22.18 -4.26 24.66
C PHE A 559 23.68 -4.07 24.32
N ASN A 560 24.50 -4.93 24.96
CA ASN A 560 25.90 -5.38 24.78
C ASN A 560 27.08 -4.37 24.63
N TYR A 561 27.75 -4.12 25.76
CA TYR A 561 28.95 -3.28 25.93
C TYR A 561 30.19 -3.74 25.14
N GLU A 562 30.35 -5.04 24.86
CA GLU A 562 31.51 -5.54 24.10
C GLU A 562 31.42 -5.20 22.59
N LEU A 563 30.22 -5.30 22.01
CA LEU A 563 29.98 -4.89 20.62
C LEU A 563 30.15 -3.38 20.47
N LEU A 564 29.62 -2.60 21.42
CA LEU A 564 29.77 -1.14 21.48
C LEU A 564 31.24 -0.70 21.56
N ASN A 565 32.07 -1.39 22.34
CA ASN A 565 33.50 -1.07 22.45
C ASN A 565 34.30 -1.39 21.17
N SER A 566 33.96 -2.49 20.47
CA SER A 566 34.55 -2.79 19.16
C SER A 566 34.16 -1.77 18.09
N LEU A 567 32.91 -1.30 18.11
CA LEU A 567 32.38 -0.29 17.21
C LEU A 567 32.95 1.09 17.51
N ASN A 568 33.07 1.50 18.78
CA ASN A 568 33.64 2.80 19.16
C ASN A 568 35.14 2.93 18.85
N CYS A 569 35.91 1.85 19.02
CA CYS A 569 37.33 1.84 18.66
C CYS A 569 37.54 1.89 17.14
N GLN A 570 36.66 1.22 16.37
CA GLN A 570 36.59 1.36 14.92
C GLN A 570 36.12 2.77 14.51
N ASN A 571 35.16 3.38 15.20
CA ASN A 571 34.60 4.69 14.91
C ASN A 571 35.65 5.82 14.98
N ASN A 572 36.52 5.80 16.00
CA ASN A 572 37.64 6.75 16.09
C ASN A 572 38.70 6.54 15.01
N LYS A 573 38.98 5.27 14.67
CA LYS A 573 39.91 4.92 13.57
C LYS A 573 39.35 5.35 12.21
N LEU A 574 38.06 5.14 11.98
CA LEU A 574 37.34 5.51 10.76
C LEU A 574 37.23 7.03 10.62
N LYS A 575 36.83 7.74 11.68
CA LYS A 575 36.76 9.22 11.70
C LYS A 575 38.11 9.86 11.39
N PHE A 576 39.19 9.30 11.94
CA PHE A 576 40.55 9.75 11.63
C PHE A 576 40.91 9.48 10.16
N GLN A 577 40.55 8.30 9.63
CA GLN A 577 40.83 7.93 8.23
C GLN A 577 40.01 8.71 7.21
N THR A 578 38.77 9.11 7.53
CA THR A 578 37.94 9.96 6.66
C THR A 578 38.46 11.39 6.61
N GLU A 579 38.97 11.91 7.73
CA GLU A 579 39.47 13.27 7.81
C GLU A 579 40.89 13.41 7.22
N TYR A 580 41.75 12.40 7.40
CA TYR A 580 43.18 12.50 7.09
C TYR A 580 43.73 11.43 6.12
N GLY A 581 42.90 10.49 5.65
CA GLY A 581 43.31 9.36 4.81
C GLY A 581 44.07 8.26 5.58
N THR A 582 44.75 7.36 4.87
CA THR A 582 45.53 6.25 5.47
C THR A 582 47.05 6.49 5.40
N ALA A 583 47.83 5.92 6.34
CA ALA A 583 49.30 5.94 6.29
C ALA A 583 49.81 5.26 5.03
N LYS A 584 49.16 4.18 4.61
CA LYS A 584 49.44 3.49 3.35
C LYS A 584 49.33 4.43 2.15
N GLN A 585 48.25 5.19 2.02
CA GLN A 585 48.09 6.19 0.95
C GLN A 585 49.18 7.26 1.01
N ARG A 586 49.55 7.73 2.21
CA ARG A 586 50.64 8.72 2.38
C ARG A 586 51.99 8.18 1.93
N ILE A 587 52.33 6.95 2.30
CA ILE A 587 53.58 6.29 1.88
C ILE A 587 53.58 6.03 0.37
N GLN A 588 52.45 5.65 -0.21
CA GLN A 588 52.31 5.46 -1.66
C GLN A 588 52.40 6.79 -2.44
N ASN A 589 52.10 7.91 -1.78
CA ASN A 589 52.31 9.25 -2.32
C ASN A 589 53.77 9.74 -2.22
N HIS A 590 54.66 9.02 -1.53
CA HIS A 590 56.09 9.36 -1.54
C HIS A 590 56.66 9.26 -2.96
N LEU A 591 57.58 10.17 -3.28
CA LEU A 591 58.24 10.19 -4.59
C LEU A 591 58.90 8.84 -4.94
N SER A 592 59.52 8.18 -3.95
CA SER A 592 60.12 6.85 -4.12
C SER A 592 59.10 5.82 -4.60
N TYR A 593 57.92 5.74 -3.98
CA TYR A 593 56.89 4.79 -4.41
C TYR A 593 56.37 5.11 -5.82
N LYS A 594 56.08 6.39 -6.11
CA LYS A 594 55.60 6.84 -7.44
C LYS A 594 56.60 6.50 -8.54
N LEU A 595 57.90 6.76 -8.32
CA LEU A 595 58.97 6.45 -9.29
C LEU A 595 59.19 4.94 -9.44
N GLY A 596 59.22 4.20 -8.33
CA GLY A 596 59.34 2.74 -8.36
C GLY A 596 58.23 2.06 -9.14
N LYS A 597 56.98 2.49 -8.92
CA LYS A 597 55.80 2.00 -9.67
C LYS A 597 55.93 2.29 -11.16
N ALA A 598 56.39 3.50 -11.52
CA ALA A 598 56.60 3.88 -12.92
C ALA A 598 57.75 3.10 -13.58
N LEU A 599 58.85 2.82 -12.86
CA LEU A 599 59.95 1.99 -13.35
C LEU A 599 59.49 0.56 -13.66
N ILE A 600 58.69 -0.04 -12.77
CA ILE A 600 58.14 -1.40 -12.98
C ILE A 600 57.18 -1.42 -14.17
N ALA A 601 56.26 -0.45 -14.27
CA ALA A 601 55.29 -0.41 -15.35
C ALA A 601 55.95 -0.22 -16.73
N ASN A 602 56.97 0.64 -16.81
CA ASN A 602 57.62 0.98 -18.07
C ASN A 602 58.73 0.01 -18.48
N SER A 603 59.24 -0.83 -17.57
CA SER A 603 60.28 -1.82 -17.88
C SER A 603 59.75 -3.09 -18.56
N LYS A 604 58.43 -3.21 -18.79
CA LYS A 604 57.80 -4.40 -19.39
C LYS A 604 57.77 -4.40 -20.92
N SER A 605 58.18 -3.33 -21.59
CA SER A 605 58.19 -3.25 -23.07
C SER A 605 59.26 -2.31 -23.61
N LEU A 606 59.70 -2.55 -24.85
CA LEU A 606 60.70 -1.72 -25.53
C LEU A 606 60.26 -0.25 -25.64
N TRP A 607 59.00 -0.04 -26.05
CA TRP A 607 58.37 1.29 -26.09
C TRP A 607 58.22 1.92 -24.70
N GLY A 608 57.99 1.09 -23.68
CA GLY A 608 58.00 1.51 -22.27
C GLY A 608 59.34 2.07 -21.83
N TYR A 609 60.46 1.43 -22.21
CA TYR A 609 61.81 1.93 -21.91
C TYR A 609 62.10 3.27 -22.59
N ILE A 610 61.68 3.46 -23.85
CA ILE A 610 61.88 4.71 -24.60
C ILE A 610 61.15 5.88 -23.92
N ARG A 611 59.91 5.68 -23.46
CA ARG A 611 59.13 6.74 -22.78
C ARG A 611 59.49 6.95 -21.31
N MET A 612 60.25 6.04 -20.72
CA MET A 612 60.54 6.01 -19.27
C MET A 612 61.19 7.31 -18.75
N PRO A 613 62.18 7.92 -19.41
CA PRO A 613 62.79 9.17 -18.91
C PRO A 613 61.78 10.32 -18.78
N TYR A 614 60.87 10.46 -19.75
CA TYR A 614 59.83 11.49 -19.74
C TYR A 614 58.82 11.28 -18.62
N VAL A 615 58.37 10.04 -18.42
CA VAL A 615 57.42 9.69 -17.35
C VAL A 615 58.04 9.97 -15.97
N LEU A 616 59.31 9.62 -15.76
CA LEU A 616 60.00 9.84 -14.48
C LEU A 616 60.25 11.33 -14.20
N SER A 617 60.60 12.12 -15.23
CA SER A 617 60.71 13.58 -15.11
C SER A 617 59.36 14.20 -14.73
N TYR A 618 58.29 13.84 -15.44
CA TYR A 618 56.94 14.34 -15.15
C TYR A 618 56.48 14.01 -13.73
N ILE A 619 56.71 12.79 -13.24
CA ILE A 619 56.35 12.40 -11.87
C ILE A 619 57.11 13.25 -10.85
N LYS A 620 58.39 13.53 -11.09
CA LYS A 620 59.20 14.37 -10.20
C LYS A 620 58.66 15.80 -10.16
N ASP A 621 58.42 16.41 -11.33
CA ASP A 621 57.97 17.81 -11.42
C ASP A 621 56.57 17.97 -10.83
N LYS A 622 55.67 17.02 -11.12
CA LYS A 622 54.33 16.98 -10.53
C LYS A 622 54.37 16.81 -9.01
N HIS A 623 55.23 15.93 -8.49
CA HIS A 623 55.37 15.76 -7.04
C HIS A 623 55.91 17.03 -6.36
N GLN A 624 56.84 17.74 -6.99
CA GLN A 624 57.34 19.02 -6.47
C GLN A 624 56.24 20.10 -6.46
N PHE A 625 55.40 20.15 -7.49
CA PHE A 625 54.25 21.05 -7.53
C PHE A 625 53.24 20.71 -6.42
N GLU A 626 52.91 19.43 -6.23
CA GLU A 626 52.02 18.95 -5.16
C GLU A 626 52.54 19.35 -3.76
N GLN A 627 53.85 19.26 -3.51
CA GLN A 627 54.45 19.67 -2.23
C GLN A 627 54.35 21.18 -2.00
N LYS A 628 54.64 22.00 -3.01
CA LYS A 628 54.51 23.47 -2.91
C LYS A 628 53.07 23.91 -2.67
N ALA A 629 52.12 23.33 -3.39
CA ALA A 629 50.69 23.62 -3.21
C ALA A 629 50.22 23.25 -1.80
N TYR A 630 50.72 22.15 -1.24
CA TYR A 630 50.43 21.75 0.13
C TYR A 630 51.05 22.71 1.18
N GLU A 631 52.30 23.15 0.97
CA GLU A 631 52.94 24.15 1.82
C GLU A 631 52.19 25.49 1.81
N GLU A 632 51.71 25.94 0.65
CA GLU A 632 50.88 27.14 0.51
C GLU A 632 49.53 26.98 1.21
N LYS A 633 48.91 25.78 1.12
CA LYS A 633 47.66 25.47 1.81
C LYS A 633 47.80 25.52 3.33
N ILE A 634 48.90 25.01 3.89
CA ILE A 634 49.17 25.10 5.34
C ILE A 634 49.46 26.55 5.77
N LYS A 635 50.16 27.33 4.94
CA LYS A 635 50.40 28.76 5.23
C LYS A 635 49.12 29.59 5.30
N GLN A 636 48.13 29.26 4.46
CA GLN A 636 46.83 29.91 4.45
C GLN A 636 45.90 29.43 5.58
N ASN A 637 46.01 28.15 5.97
CA ASN A 637 45.24 27.57 7.06
C ASN A 637 46.08 26.55 7.87
N PRO A 638 46.59 26.94 9.06
CA PRO A 638 47.40 26.06 9.90
C PRO A 638 46.69 24.75 10.30
N ASN A 639 45.35 24.75 10.37
CA ASN A 639 44.55 23.57 10.70
C ASN A 639 44.46 22.54 9.56
N SER A 640 44.97 22.87 8.37
CA SER A 640 45.05 21.93 7.23
C SER A 640 46.31 21.05 7.24
N ALA A 641 47.14 21.14 8.29
CA ALA A 641 48.33 20.32 8.43
C ALA A 641 47.95 18.86 8.71
N LEU A 642 48.43 17.95 7.87
CA LEU A 642 48.29 16.51 8.09
C LEU A 642 49.03 16.09 9.37
N PRO A 643 48.44 15.21 10.20
CA PRO A 643 49.11 14.68 11.39
C PRO A 643 50.45 13.97 11.08
N PRO A 644 51.33 13.77 12.07
CA PRO A 644 52.54 12.96 11.90
C PRO A 644 52.20 11.55 11.39
N LEU A 645 53.08 10.93 10.61
CA LEU A 645 52.75 9.63 9.98
C LEU A 645 52.54 8.52 11.02
N GLU A 646 53.23 8.63 12.15
CA GLU A 646 53.20 7.72 13.30
C GLU A 646 51.85 7.73 14.02
N THR A 647 51.05 8.80 13.87
CA THR A 647 49.75 8.93 14.53
C THR A 647 48.61 8.28 13.74
N TYR A 648 48.91 7.73 12.55
CA TYR A 648 47.90 7.10 11.71
C TYR A 648 47.55 5.70 12.22
N PRO A 649 46.27 5.33 12.28
CA PRO A 649 45.84 4.03 12.81
C PRO A 649 46.39 2.79 12.08
N ASP A 650 46.82 2.92 10.82
CA ASP A 650 47.43 1.87 10.00
C ASP A 650 48.96 1.98 9.89
N TYR A 651 49.62 2.84 10.67
CA TYR A 651 51.05 3.15 10.54
C TYR A 651 51.97 1.90 10.55
N ASN A 652 51.81 1.02 11.54
CA ASN A 652 52.65 -0.17 11.69
C ASN A 652 52.51 -1.15 10.50
N GLU A 653 51.31 -1.26 9.92
CA GLU A 653 51.07 -2.07 8.73
C GLU A 653 51.65 -1.38 7.48
N ALA A 654 51.47 -0.07 7.38
CA ALA A 654 51.94 0.75 6.27
C ALA A 654 53.48 0.81 6.18
N LEU A 655 54.23 0.59 7.28
CA LEU A 655 55.69 0.46 7.23
C LEU A 655 56.16 -0.64 6.28
N LYS A 656 55.38 -1.71 6.09
CA LYS A 656 55.69 -2.76 5.11
C LYS A 656 55.72 -2.25 3.67
N GLU A 657 54.99 -1.18 3.36
CA GLU A 657 55.04 -0.54 2.04
C GLU A 657 56.39 0.14 1.78
N LYS A 658 57.13 0.59 2.81
CA LYS A 658 58.50 1.09 2.64
C LYS A 658 59.51 -0.03 2.37
N GLU A 659 59.22 -1.23 2.88
CA GLU A 659 60.05 -2.40 2.68
C GLU A 659 59.80 -3.12 1.34
N CYS A 660 58.71 -2.79 0.64
CA CYS A 660 58.37 -3.43 -0.61
C CYS A 660 59.36 -3.09 -1.74
N PHE A 661 59.48 -4.01 -2.70
CA PHE A 661 60.36 -3.83 -3.85
C PHE A 661 60.10 -2.53 -4.61
N THR A 662 58.84 -2.17 -4.82
CA THR A 662 58.44 -0.94 -5.50
C THR A 662 59.03 0.30 -4.84
N TYR A 663 58.91 0.41 -3.51
CA TYR A 663 59.41 1.57 -2.78
C TYR A 663 60.94 1.63 -2.79
N LYS A 664 61.61 0.50 -2.47
CA LYS A 664 63.08 0.38 -2.48
C LYS A 664 63.68 0.67 -3.86
N LEU A 665 63.04 0.20 -4.93
CA LEU A 665 63.47 0.45 -6.30
C LEU A 665 63.48 1.95 -6.61
N GLY A 666 62.44 2.68 -6.22
CA GLY A 666 62.37 4.11 -6.43
C GLY A 666 63.36 4.89 -5.56
N GLU A 667 63.62 4.46 -4.32
CA GLU A 667 64.68 5.06 -3.49
C GLU A 667 66.07 4.92 -4.11
N GLU A 668 66.42 3.71 -4.56
CA GLU A 668 67.69 3.47 -5.23
C GLU A 668 67.78 4.26 -6.54
N PHE A 669 66.67 4.40 -7.28
CA PHE A 669 66.63 5.25 -8.46
C PHE A 669 66.87 6.73 -8.15
N ILE A 670 66.31 7.26 -7.05
CA ILE A 670 66.57 8.64 -6.60
C ILE A 670 68.06 8.80 -6.23
N LYS A 671 68.64 7.83 -5.50
CA LYS A 671 70.08 7.84 -5.15
C LYS A 671 70.97 7.81 -6.39
N ALA A 672 70.61 6.99 -7.37
CA ALA A 672 71.31 6.89 -8.64
C ALA A 672 71.23 8.18 -9.45
N SER A 673 70.05 8.80 -9.50
CA SER A 673 69.81 10.06 -10.20
C SER A 673 70.60 11.22 -9.59
N LYS A 674 70.76 11.26 -8.26
CA LYS A 674 71.62 12.26 -7.59
C LYS A 674 73.11 12.06 -7.88
N ASN A 675 73.55 10.81 -8.10
CA ASN A 675 74.94 10.43 -8.33
C ASN A 675 75.22 10.02 -9.78
N TRP A 676 74.45 10.54 -10.74
CA TRP A 676 74.48 10.07 -12.12
C TRP A 676 75.89 10.22 -12.75
N TYR A 677 76.60 11.29 -12.40
CA TYR A 677 77.96 11.62 -12.89
C TYR A 677 79.08 10.77 -12.27
N THR A 678 78.80 10.00 -11.21
CA THR A 678 79.77 9.05 -10.60
C THR A 678 79.40 7.59 -10.85
N GLY A 679 78.61 7.33 -11.91
CA GLY A 679 78.15 5.99 -12.27
C GLY A 679 76.98 5.48 -11.43
N GLY A 680 76.17 6.37 -10.85
CA GLY A 680 75.01 6.02 -10.01
C GLY A 680 74.04 5.01 -10.66
N PHE A 681 73.81 5.11 -11.96
CA PHE A 681 72.94 4.16 -12.69
C PHE A 681 73.58 2.78 -12.91
N ILE A 682 74.92 2.69 -12.97
CA ILE A 682 75.62 1.39 -12.99
C ILE A 682 75.43 0.70 -11.64
N LYS A 683 75.59 1.44 -10.53
CA LYS A 683 75.33 0.94 -9.18
C LYS A 683 73.86 0.53 -8.99
N LEU A 684 72.93 1.32 -9.54
CA LEU A 684 71.49 1.00 -9.53
C LEU A 684 71.22 -0.37 -10.15
N TRP A 685 71.84 -0.69 -11.29
CA TRP A 685 71.63 -1.96 -11.95
C TRP A 685 72.03 -3.17 -11.07
N PHE A 686 73.15 -3.07 -10.36
CA PHE A 686 73.56 -4.09 -9.38
C PHE A 686 72.59 -4.15 -8.20
N LYS A 687 72.13 -2.99 -7.69
CA LYS A 687 71.15 -2.93 -6.59
C LYS A 687 69.79 -3.49 -6.98
N ILE A 688 69.32 -3.29 -8.22
CA ILE A 688 68.09 -3.90 -8.73
C ILE A 688 68.20 -5.43 -8.73
N ARG A 689 69.35 -5.98 -9.13
CA ARG A 689 69.60 -7.43 -9.11
C ARG A 689 69.60 -8.00 -7.69
N GLU A 690 70.19 -7.28 -6.74
CA GLU A 690 70.17 -7.65 -5.32
C GLU A 690 68.75 -7.57 -4.74
N LEU A 691 68.03 -6.48 -4.99
CA LEU A 691 66.64 -6.30 -4.56
C LEU A 691 65.72 -7.40 -5.12
N LYS A 692 65.92 -7.82 -6.38
CA LYS A 692 65.17 -8.92 -7.00
C LYS A 692 65.44 -10.31 -6.39
N LYS A 693 66.60 -10.52 -5.75
CA LYS A 693 66.92 -11.79 -5.05
C LYS A 693 66.26 -11.89 -3.67
N ASN A 694 65.83 -10.76 -3.11
CA ASN A 694 65.20 -10.64 -1.80
C ASN A 694 63.66 -10.47 -1.90
N ILE A 695 63.09 -10.68 -3.09
CA ILE A 695 61.64 -10.84 -3.37
C ILE A 695 61.39 -12.34 -3.49
#